data_AF-A0A7C3T6H1-F1
#
_entry.id   AF-A0A7C3T6H1-F1
#
_cell.length_a   1.000
_cell.length_b   1.000
_cell.length_c   1.000
_cell.angle_alpha   90.00
_cell.angle_beta   90.00
_cell.angle_gamma   90.00
#
_symmetry.space_group_name_H-M   'P 1'
#
loop_
_entity.id
_entity.type
_entity.pdbx_description
1 polymer ?
#
loop_
_entity_poly.entity_id
_entity_poly.type
_entity_poly.pdbx_seq_one_letter_code
_entity_poly.pdbx_strand_id
1 'polypeptide(L)'
;MKVELRSSVLVSLVTLCLAGLACGQDSQRQLAQGPFRPTWESLASQYQCPEWFRDAKFGIWAHWSAQCVPEQGDWYARNMYIQGTPQYEYHVKNYGHPSKFGFMEIDNLWKAERWDPERLIDLYKKAGARYFVALANHHDNFDCYDSKYHKWNSVNVGPKKDIVGIWARVARANGLRFGVSNHSAHAWHWFQPAYGYDAEGPLAGVRYDAYTLTKEDGKGKWWEGLDPQELYTGRNIVMPDGISSITALRQWHDRNTGAWIEDPPAMNPRFTQTWFLRCQDLVDKYDPDLLYFDDTELPLGQAGLDMAAHYYNASILRRGKLDVVLTAKKMRPEHRAALVEDIERGVATEIRPLPWQTDTCIGSWHYDRNLAAKGRYKTVNQVVDMLIDIVSKNGNLLLSIPVRGDGTIDQQEEAFLEGMARWIAVNGDAIYGTRPWKVYGEGPSVEERPEPGQFGGARDVRRRPYTQQDIRFTTKGDVLYAFCLEVPSTDVRIKSLGSQSQVCITTIRSVQLLGSDEKLRWTQEPNALVIGLPSRMPCEHAVAFKIELGPVAEVLTPAKEPDVIYVPTPQEVVDKMLELAEIKPGDVVYDLGCGDGRIVVTAAKRYGVKAVGFDINPERVREALENVKANKVEHLVTIKQADIFTLDLSEATVVTLYLLPSLNVKLMPQLAKLKPGSRIVSHDFDMRGAKPVRVEHVTADGGQYGREHTIYKWVVPWEPE
;
A
#
# COMPACT_ATOMS: atom_id res chain seq x y z
N MET A 1 51.69 -65.60 -8.31
CA MET A 1 50.25 -65.95 -8.28
C MET A 1 49.48 -64.63 -8.35
N LYS A 2 49.02 -64.15 -9.52
CA LYS A 2 47.70 -64.45 -10.15
C LYS A 2 46.60 -64.44 -9.07
N VAL A 3 45.58 -63.57 -9.07
CA VAL A 3 44.70 -63.14 -10.17
C VAL A 3 44.05 -61.77 -9.86
N GLU A 4 43.75 -61.02 -10.93
CA GLU A 4 43.05 -59.73 -11.02
C GLU A 4 41.53 -59.76 -10.78
N LEU A 5 41.02 -58.56 -10.47
CA LEU A 5 39.68 -57.95 -10.64
C LEU A 5 38.51 -58.73 -11.26
N ARG A 6 37.31 -58.53 -10.67
CA ARG A 6 36.07 -57.93 -11.26
C ARG A 6 34.95 -57.90 -10.20
N SER A 7 34.48 -56.72 -9.78
CA SER A 7 33.25 -56.03 -10.24
C SER A 7 31.92 -56.74 -9.87
N SER A 8 31.11 -56.13 -8.99
CA SER A 8 29.75 -55.61 -9.30
C SER A 8 28.88 -55.34 -8.04
N VAL A 9 28.40 -54.10 -7.95
CA VAL A 9 27.06 -53.62 -7.53
C VAL A 9 26.35 -54.33 -6.37
N LEU A 10 26.13 -53.62 -5.25
CA LEU A 10 24.79 -53.48 -4.67
C LEU A 10 24.66 -52.24 -3.77
N VAL A 11 23.51 -51.61 -3.94
CA VAL A 11 22.96 -50.40 -3.32
C VAL A 11 22.32 -50.73 -1.96
N SER A 12 22.19 -49.70 -1.12
CA SER A 12 21.22 -49.48 -0.03
C SER A 12 21.69 -49.57 1.43
N LEU A 13 21.11 -48.62 2.18
CA LEU A 13 21.07 -48.41 3.64
C LEU A 13 22.24 -47.66 4.26
N VAL A 14 22.21 -46.32 4.20
CA VAL A 14 22.22 -45.46 5.41
C VAL A 14 21.57 -44.12 5.06
N THR A 15 20.27 -43.96 5.30
CA THR A 15 19.70 -42.65 5.67
C THR A 15 18.43 -42.89 6.47
N LEU A 16 18.58 -43.19 7.76
CA LEU A 16 17.48 -43.10 8.71
C LEU A 16 17.93 -42.22 9.87
N CYS A 17 17.06 -41.28 10.22
CA CYS A 17 17.06 -40.48 11.44
C CYS A 17 18.13 -39.39 11.56
N LEU A 18 17.96 -38.29 10.82
CA LEU A 18 18.38 -36.94 11.26
C LEU A 18 17.55 -35.86 10.51
N ALA A 19 16.22 -35.94 10.62
CA ALA A 19 15.31 -34.87 10.22
C ALA A 19 14.09 -34.93 11.15
N GLY A 20 14.28 -34.50 12.39
CA GLY A 20 13.25 -34.64 13.42
C GLY A 20 13.58 -33.94 14.73
N LEU A 21 14.27 -32.79 14.68
CA LEU A 21 14.48 -31.92 15.85
C LEU A 21 14.50 -30.45 15.41
N ALA A 22 13.41 -30.00 14.81
CA ALA A 22 13.04 -28.58 14.72
C ALA A 22 11.52 -28.37 14.72
N CYS A 23 10.73 -29.37 15.12
CA CYS A 23 9.28 -29.29 15.16
C CYS A 23 8.83 -29.54 16.60
N GLY A 24 8.77 -28.46 17.39
CA GLY A 24 8.51 -28.57 18.82
C GLY A 24 8.06 -27.28 19.48
N GLN A 25 7.45 -26.33 18.76
CA GLN A 25 6.70 -25.20 19.34
C GLN A 25 5.51 -24.72 18.46
N ASP A 26 5.41 -25.09 17.17
CA ASP A 26 4.31 -24.69 16.27
C ASP A 26 2.97 -25.40 16.48
N SER A 27 2.87 -26.35 17.42
CA SER A 27 1.67 -27.19 17.60
C SER A 27 0.50 -26.54 18.36
N GLN A 28 0.54 -25.23 18.66
CA GLN A 28 -0.46 -24.58 19.54
C GLN A 28 -1.41 -23.57 18.87
N ARG A 29 -1.16 -23.11 17.63
CA ARG A 29 -2.04 -22.13 16.98
C ARG A 29 -3.14 -22.84 16.20
N GLN A 30 -4.36 -22.79 16.73
CA GLN A 30 -5.53 -23.35 16.05
C GLN A 30 -6.10 -22.30 15.10
N LEU A 31 -5.89 -22.48 13.80
CA LEU A 31 -6.41 -21.56 12.77
C LEU A 31 -7.85 -21.91 12.42
N ALA A 32 -8.61 -20.92 11.96
CA ALA A 32 -9.92 -21.16 11.37
C ALA A 32 -9.75 -22.02 10.10
N GLN A 33 -10.60 -23.03 9.95
CA GLN A 33 -10.57 -23.91 8.77
C GLN A 33 -11.01 -23.13 7.52
N GLY A 34 -10.28 -23.30 6.43
CA GLY A 34 -10.63 -22.67 5.16
C GLY A 34 -9.52 -22.79 4.12
N PRO A 35 -9.69 -22.16 2.96
CA PRO A 35 -8.81 -22.36 1.81
C PRO A 35 -7.49 -21.57 1.90
N PHE A 36 -7.38 -20.58 2.80
CA PHE A 36 -6.14 -19.85 3.01
C PHE A 36 -5.19 -20.66 3.89
N ARG A 37 -4.01 -20.99 3.36
CA ARG A 37 -2.87 -21.52 4.10
C ARG A 37 -1.98 -20.36 4.56
N PRO A 38 -1.22 -20.51 5.66
CA PRO A 38 -0.39 -19.44 6.19
C PRO A 38 0.95 -19.34 5.44
N THR A 39 0.88 -19.11 4.13
CA THR A 39 2.03 -18.83 3.25
C THR A 39 1.68 -17.69 2.31
N TRP A 40 2.67 -16.88 1.95
CA TRP A 40 2.47 -15.73 1.06
C TRP A 40 1.83 -16.13 -0.27
N GLU A 41 2.24 -17.25 -0.86
CA GLU A 41 1.71 -17.76 -2.12
C GLU A 41 0.21 -18.08 -2.00
N SER A 42 -0.19 -18.71 -0.90
CA SER A 42 -1.59 -19.04 -0.66
C SER A 42 -2.44 -17.79 -0.41
N LEU A 43 -1.91 -16.80 0.30
CA LEU A 43 -2.62 -15.54 0.56
C LEU A 43 -2.77 -14.74 -0.74
N ALA A 44 -1.66 -14.55 -1.47
CA ALA A 44 -1.62 -13.75 -2.70
C ALA A 44 -2.44 -14.33 -3.86
N SER A 45 -2.51 -15.66 -3.99
CA SER A 45 -3.27 -16.30 -5.06
C SER A 45 -4.79 -16.26 -4.87
N GLN A 46 -5.27 -15.94 -3.66
CA GLN A 46 -6.69 -16.07 -3.30
C GLN A 46 -7.30 -14.78 -2.76
N TYR A 47 -6.50 -13.87 -2.19
CA TYR A 47 -7.02 -12.63 -1.62
C TYR A 47 -7.57 -11.71 -2.72
N GLN A 48 -8.75 -11.16 -2.46
CA GLN A 48 -9.34 -10.11 -3.27
C GLN A 48 -9.88 -9.04 -2.33
N CYS A 49 -9.45 -7.80 -2.54
CA CYS A 49 -9.94 -6.67 -1.75
C CYS A 49 -11.46 -6.54 -1.95
N PRO A 50 -12.27 -6.58 -0.86
CA PRO A 50 -13.71 -6.57 -0.98
C PRO A 50 -14.24 -5.24 -1.54
N GLU A 51 -15.26 -5.32 -2.38
CA GLU A 51 -15.83 -4.14 -3.05
C GLU A 51 -16.34 -3.08 -2.07
N TRP A 52 -16.84 -3.48 -0.88
CA TRP A 52 -17.28 -2.51 0.13
C TRP A 52 -16.15 -1.55 0.52
N PHE A 53 -14.91 -2.03 0.61
CA PHE A 53 -13.76 -1.21 0.98
C PHE A 53 -13.41 -0.28 -0.18
N ARG A 54 -13.37 -0.82 -1.40
CA ARG A 54 -13.14 -0.02 -2.60
C ARG A 54 -14.20 1.04 -2.83
N ASP A 55 -15.43 0.83 -2.37
CA ASP A 55 -16.53 1.80 -2.46
C ASP A 55 -16.51 2.83 -1.33
N ALA A 56 -15.96 2.46 -0.17
CA ALA A 56 -15.98 3.25 1.04
C ALA A 56 -15.17 4.54 0.93
N LYS A 57 -13.97 4.50 0.32
CA LYS A 57 -13.01 5.60 0.08
C LYS A 57 -12.46 6.33 1.31
N PHE A 58 -13.29 6.58 2.31
CA PHE A 58 -12.98 7.41 3.46
C PHE A 58 -13.44 6.75 4.75
N GLY A 59 -12.50 6.57 5.67
CA GLY A 59 -12.74 6.09 7.02
C GLY A 59 -12.15 7.04 8.06
N ILE A 60 -12.66 6.94 9.29
CA ILE A 60 -12.12 7.70 10.43
C ILE A 60 -11.54 6.73 11.46
N TRP A 61 -10.42 7.12 12.05
CA TRP A 61 -9.73 6.37 13.10
C TRP A 61 -9.73 7.16 14.41
N ALA A 62 -10.05 6.49 15.51
CA ALA A 62 -9.73 6.97 16.85
C ALA A 62 -8.47 6.25 17.35
N HIS A 63 -7.31 6.89 17.21
CA HIS A 63 -6.04 6.40 17.78
C HIS A 63 -5.96 6.77 19.27
N TRP A 64 -6.75 6.06 20.08
CA TRP A 64 -7.10 6.48 21.43
C TRP A 64 -6.83 5.39 22.46
N SER A 65 -5.87 5.66 23.35
CA SER A 65 -5.54 4.86 24.53
C SER A 65 -5.16 5.77 25.71
N ALA A 66 -4.64 5.19 26.79
CA ALA A 66 -4.10 5.92 27.92
C ALA A 66 -2.98 6.91 27.55
N GLN A 67 -2.30 6.74 26.41
CA GLN A 67 -1.33 7.71 25.91
C GLN A 67 -1.92 9.10 25.63
N CYS A 68 -3.25 9.22 25.51
CA CYS A 68 -3.92 10.52 25.39
C CYS A 68 -4.10 11.27 26.73
N VAL A 69 -3.91 10.62 27.88
CA VAL A 69 -4.09 11.25 29.21
C VAL A 69 -3.15 12.46 29.42
N PRO A 70 -1.85 12.39 29.08
CA PRO A 70 -0.93 13.51 29.26
C PRO A 70 -1.12 14.63 28.22
N GLU A 71 -1.85 14.36 27.14
CA GLU A 71 -2.06 15.26 26.01
C GLU A 71 -0.75 15.81 25.39
N GLN A 72 0.30 14.97 25.38
CA GLN A 72 1.65 15.30 24.87
C GLN A 72 1.97 14.65 23.53
N GLY A 73 0.95 14.25 22.76
CA GLY A 73 1.12 13.62 21.46
C GLY A 73 1.57 12.17 21.52
N ASP A 74 1.88 11.64 20.34
CA ASP A 74 2.15 10.22 20.15
C ASP A 74 3.43 9.72 20.84
N TRP A 75 3.50 8.40 21.06
CA TRP A 75 4.63 7.68 21.65
C TRP A 75 5.00 8.10 23.08
N TYR A 76 4.07 8.71 23.81
CA TYR A 76 4.32 9.14 25.19
C TYR A 76 4.80 8.00 26.07
N ALA A 77 4.21 6.79 25.93
CA ALA A 77 4.54 5.64 26.75
C ALA A 77 6.04 5.30 26.71
N ARG A 78 6.68 5.42 25.55
CA ARG A 78 8.12 5.20 25.39
C ARG A 78 8.93 6.40 25.86
N ASN A 79 8.60 7.57 25.34
CA ASN A 79 9.47 8.74 25.47
C ASN A 79 9.46 9.31 26.88
N MET A 80 8.43 9.05 27.69
CA MET A 80 8.46 9.40 29.12
C MET A 80 9.58 8.72 29.91
N TYR A 81 10.20 7.66 29.38
CA TYR A 81 11.35 6.97 29.97
C TYR A 81 12.71 7.37 29.38
N ILE A 82 12.75 8.20 28.33
CA ILE A 82 14.01 8.61 27.70
C ILE A 82 14.37 10.01 28.20
N GLN A 83 15.35 10.06 29.11
CA GLN A 83 15.81 11.30 29.73
C GLN A 83 16.20 12.35 28.67
N GLY A 84 15.79 13.60 28.90
CA GLY A 84 16.05 14.73 28.00
C GLY A 84 15.11 14.84 26.79
N THR A 85 14.10 13.97 26.66
CA THR A 85 13.00 14.20 25.71
C THR A 85 11.96 15.16 26.30
N PRO A 86 11.23 15.94 25.48
CA PRO A 86 10.17 16.82 25.99
C PRO A 86 9.08 16.09 26.81
N GLN A 87 8.75 14.85 26.42
CA GLN A 87 7.74 14.03 27.10
C GLN A 87 8.25 13.52 28.47
N TYR A 88 9.53 13.15 28.58
CA TYR A 88 10.17 12.86 29.86
C TYR A 88 10.16 14.07 30.80
N GLU A 89 10.59 15.26 30.32
CA GLU A 89 10.62 16.47 31.15
C GLU A 89 9.22 16.86 31.63
N TYR A 90 8.22 16.73 30.75
CA TYR A 90 6.82 16.89 31.13
C TYR A 90 6.40 15.86 32.18
N HIS A 91 6.80 14.60 32.02
CA HIS A 91 6.43 13.53 32.95
C HIS A 91 6.99 13.78 34.36
N VAL A 92 8.29 14.06 34.47
CA VAL A 92 8.94 14.34 35.76
C VAL A 92 8.30 15.55 36.44
N LYS A 93 7.98 16.60 35.67
CA LYS A 93 7.37 17.82 36.20
C LYS A 93 5.94 17.62 36.70
N ASN A 94 5.12 16.82 36.03
CA ASN A 94 3.68 16.73 36.30
C ASN A 94 3.26 15.49 37.10
N TYR A 95 4.00 14.38 36.98
CA TYR A 95 3.68 13.11 37.61
C TYR A 95 4.79 12.61 38.56
N GLY A 96 6.04 12.96 38.28
CA GLY A 96 7.20 12.54 39.07
C GLY A 96 8.14 11.63 38.29
N HIS A 97 9.23 11.19 38.93
CA HIS A 97 10.25 10.40 38.25
C HIS A 97 9.71 9.02 37.80
N PRO A 98 10.06 8.50 36.61
CA PRO A 98 9.51 7.25 36.07
C PRO A 98 9.77 5.98 36.91
N SER A 99 10.73 6.01 37.85
CA SER A 99 10.93 4.94 38.83
C SER A 99 9.90 4.91 39.97
N LYS A 100 9.08 5.95 40.08
CA LYS A 100 8.02 6.10 41.10
C LYS A 100 6.64 6.19 40.48
N PHE A 101 6.54 6.82 39.32
CA PHE A 101 5.31 6.95 38.55
C PHE A 101 5.62 6.54 37.12
N GLY A 102 5.38 5.28 36.78
CA GLY A 102 5.60 4.77 35.42
C GLY A 102 4.33 4.80 34.57
N PHE A 103 4.42 4.25 33.36
CA PHE A 103 3.31 4.28 32.41
C PHE A 103 2.10 3.46 32.86
N MET A 104 2.30 2.39 33.63
CA MET A 104 1.17 1.64 34.22
C MET A 104 0.25 2.51 35.10
N GLU A 105 0.78 3.58 35.70
CA GLU A 105 -0.04 4.53 36.46
C GLU A 105 -0.83 5.45 35.51
N ILE A 106 -0.29 5.78 34.34
CA ILE A 106 -1.02 6.48 33.26
C ILE A 106 -2.17 5.61 32.73
N ASP A 107 -1.94 4.31 32.52
CA ASP A 107 -2.99 3.35 32.18
C ASP A 107 -4.12 3.37 33.21
N ASN A 108 -3.77 3.43 34.50
CA ASN A 108 -4.76 3.54 35.56
C ASN A 108 -5.45 4.91 35.59
N LEU A 109 -4.77 6.01 35.26
CA LEU A 109 -5.38 7.34 35.21
C LEU A 109 -6.37 7.49 34.04
N TRP A 110 -6.28 6.68 32.99
CA TRP A 110 -7.22 6.75 31.88
C TRP A 110 -8.60 6.25 32.30
N LYS A 111 -9.59 7.14 32.42
CA LYS A 111 -10.93 6.79 32.91
C LYS A 111 -12.06 6.90 31.87
N ALA A 112 -11.82 7.57 30.73
CA ALA A 112 -12.84 7.82 29.70
C ALA A 112 -14.15 8.41 30.30
N GLU A 113 -14.01 9.43 31.15
CA GLU A 113 -15.09 9.99 31.98
C GLU A 113 -16.16 10.72 31.17
N ARG A 114 -15.77 11.29 30.04
CA ARG A 114 -16.61 12.14 29.18
C ARG A 114 -16.73 11.58 27.77
N TRP A 115 -16.43 10.29 27.61
CA TRP A 115 -16.50 9.59 26.34
C TRP A 115 -17.96 9.32 25.95
N ASP A 116 -18.37 9.91 24.82
CA ASP A 116 -19.68 9.73 24.18
C ASP A 116 -19.47 9.14 22.77
N PRO A 117 -19.38 7.80 22.65
CA PRO A 117 -19.10 7.16 21.38
C PRO A 117 -20.23 7.34 20.37
N GLU A 118 -21.49 7.41 20.80
CA GLU A 118 -22.64 7.66 19.94
C GLU A 118 -22.53 9.01 19.23
N ARG A 119 -22.22 10.08 19.97
CA ARG A 119 -21.99 11.41 19.41
C ARG A 119 -20.81 11.41 18.44
N LEU A 120 -19.69 10.79 18.81
CA LEU A 120 -18.49 10.77 17.97
C LEU A 120 -18.73 10.01 16.66
N ILE A 121 -19.37 8.83 16.69
CA ILE A 121 -19.72 8.10 15.48
C ILE A 121 -20.70 8.90 14.60
N ASP A 122 -21.69 9.59 15.17
CA ASP A 122 -22.61 10.43 14.41
C ASP A 122 -21.87 11.56 13.68
N LEU A 123 -20.95 12.25 14.38
CA LEU A 123 -20.09 13.28 13.78
C LEU A 123 -19.22 12.70 12.65
N TYR A 124 -18.56 11.57 12.89
CA TYR A 124 -17.69 10.93 11.89
C TYR A 124 -18.47 10.48 10.65
N LYS A 125 -19.67 9.92 10.84
CA LYS A 125 -20.56 9.53 9.74
C LYS A 125 -21.02 10.75 8.93
N LYS A 126 -21.42 11.84 9.60
CA LYS A 126 -21.79 13.11 8.94
C LYS A 126 -20.63 13.71 8.17
N ALA A 127 -19.41 13.63 8.70
CA ALA A 127 -18.18 14.03 8.03
C ALA A 127 -17.82 13.14 6.82
N GLY A 128 -18.54 12.04 6.60
CA GLY A 128 -18.42 11.19 5.41
C GLY A 128 -17.80 9.81 5.64
N ALA A 129 -17.45 9.44 6.87
CA ALA A 129 -16.88 8.11 7.10
C ALA A 129 -17.84 7.01 6.61
N ARG A 130 -17.28 5.97 5.98
CA ARG A 130 -17.98 4.73 5.61
C ARG A 130 -17.50 3.52 6.40
N TYR A 131 -16.34 3.67 7.04
CA TYR A 131 -15.82 2.74 8.02
C TYR A 131 -15.16 3.50 9.18
N PHE A 132 -15.16 2.89 10.35
CA PHE A 132 -14.53 3.41 11.54
C PHE A 132 -13.50 2.41 12.07
N VAL A 133 -12.31 2.89 12.45
CA VAL A 133 -11.25 2.07 13.04
C VAL A 133 -11.03 2.48 14.49
N ALA A 134 -11.00 1.52 15.41
CA ALA A 134 -10.60 1.73 16.79
C ALA A 134 -9.18 1.19 17.03
N LEU A 135 -8.38 1.88 17.83
CA LEU A 135 -7.12 1.33 18.32
C LEU A 135 -7.41 0.17 19.28
N ALA A 136 -7.07 -1.07 18.90
CA ALA A 136 -7.17 -2.22 19.79
C ALA A 136 -5.99 -2.30 20.74
N ASN A 137 -4.79 -1.97 20.25
CA ASN A 137 -3.59 -1.90 21.05
C ASN A 137 -2.50 -1.08 20.34
N HIS A 138 -1.72 -0.30 21.11
CA HIS A 138 -0.52 0.37 20.65
C HIS A 138 0.77 -0.37 21.07
N HIS A 139 1.94 0.17 20.71
CA HIS A 139 3.25 -0.35 21.17
C HIS A 139 3.45 -0.35 22.70
N ASP A 140 2.56 0.31 23.45
CA ASP A 140 2.51 0.29 24.93
C ASP A 140 2.04 -1.06 25.49
N ASN A 141 1.65 -2.01 24.63
CA ASN A 141 1.21 -3.35 24.99
C ASN A 141 -0.04 -3.39 25.88
N PHE A 142 -0.83 -2.32 25.93
CA PHE A 142 -2.11 -2.27 26.64
C PHE A 142 -3.29 -2.60 25.72
N ASP A 143 -4.12 -3.60 26.05
CA ASP A 143 -5.28 -3.98 25.23
C ASP A 143 -6.48 -3.06 25.53
N CYS A 144 -6.97 -2.32 24.54
CA CYS A 144 -8.15 -1.46 24.67
C CYS A 144 -9.48 -2.25 24.58
N TYR A 145 -9.45 -3.56 24.79
CA TYR A 145 -10.59 -4.46 24.67
C TYR A 145 -10.58 -5.49 25.81
N ASP A 146 -11.69 -6.18 26.03
CA ASP A 146 -11.73 -7.29 27.00
C ASP A 146 -10.88 -8.47 26.51
N SER A 147 -9.59 -8.49 26.82
CA SER A 147 -8.64 -9.50 26.33
C SER A 147 -8.60 -10.71 27.25
N LYS A 148 -8.86 -11.91 26.70
CA LYS A 148 -8.78 -13.18 27.46
C LYS A 148 -7.34 -13.55 27.82
N TYR A 149 -6.39 -13.17 26.99
CA TYR A 149 -4.99 -13.62 27.06
C TYR A 149 -4.04 -12.56 27.63
N HIS A 150 -4.55 -11.38 27.97
CA HIS A 150 -3.77 -10.29 28.54
C HIS A 150 -4.55 -9.53 29.60
N LYS A 151 -4.04 -9.51 30.83
CA LYS A 151 -4.76 -8.87 31.95
C LYS A 151 -4.64 -7.36 31.96
N TRP A 152 -3.60 -6.82 31.31
CA TRP A 152 -3.42 -5.37 31.15
C TRP A 152 -4.29 -4.87 30.00
N ASN A 153 -5.55 -4.62 30.35
CA ASN A 153 -6.56 -4.19 29.40
C ASN A 153 -7.55 -3.19 30.01
N SER A 154 -8.31 -2.50 29.16
CA SER A 154 -9.21 -1.40 29.53
C SER A 154 -10.41 -1.81 30.41
N VAL A 155 -10.73 -3.11 30.49
CA VAL A 155 -11.74 -3.65 31.42
C VAL A 155 -11.14 -3.83 32.81
N ASN A 156 -9.92 -4.32 32.89
CA ASN A 156 -9.24 -4.59 34.16
C ASN A 156 -8.54 -3.37 34.74
N VAL A 157 -8.11 -2.40 33.93
CA VAL A 157 -7.32 -1.24 34.33
C VAL A 157 -7.92 0.01 33.70
N GLY A 158 -7.84 1.15 34.40
CA GLY A 158 -8.27 2.43 33.84
C GLY A 158 -9.80 2.55 33.69
N PRO A 159 -10.37 2.57 32.46
CA PRO A 159 -11.77 2.93 32.22
C PRO A 159 -12.81 1.95 32.77
N LYS A 160 -12.42 0.69 33.00
CA LYS A 160 -13.33 -0.42 33.34
C LYS A 160 -14.42 -0.63 32.27
N LYS A 161 -14.04 -0.47 31.00
CA LYS A 161 -14.92 -0.52 29.84
C LYS A 161 -14.22 -1.27 28.71
N ASP A 162 -14.97 -2.12 28.00
CA ASP A 162 -14.52 -2.71 26.74
C ASP A 162 -14.64 -1.67 25.61
N ILE A 163 -13.57 -0.88 25.43
CA ILE A 163 -13.57 0.28 24.51
C ILE A 163 -13.81 -0.17 23.06
N VAL A 164 -13.10 -1.19 22.58
CA VAL A 164 -13.29 -1.76 21.23
C VAL A 164 -14.69 -2.32 21.06
N GLY A 165 -15.21 -3.10 22.02
CA GLY A 165 -16.55 -3.67 21.92
C GLY A 165 -17.67 -2.62 21.89
N ILE A 166 -17.52 -1.53 22.65
CA ILE A 166 -18.44 -0.39 22.62
C ILE A 166 -18.38 0.30 21.25
N TRP A 167 -17.18 0.65 20.76
CA TRP A 167 -17.02 1.25 19.43
C TRP A 167 -17.62 0.38 18.32
N ALA A 168 -17.34 -0.93 18.35
CA ALA A 168 -17.84 -1.88 17.37
C ALA A 168 -19.37 -1.88 17.28
N ARG A 169 -20.02 -1.91 18.44
CA ARG A 169 -21.49 -1.88 18.54
C ARG A 169 -22.07 -0.56 18.03
N VAL A 170 -21.50 0.57 18.44
CA VAL A 170 -22.00 1.90 18.05
C VAL A 170 -21.78 2.17 16.55
N ALA A 171 -20.60 1.83 16.01
CA ALA A 171 -20.28 1.99 14.59
C ALA A 171 -21.25 1.18 13.71
N ARG A 172 -21.47 -0.10 14.04
CA ARG A 172 -22.40 -0.99 13.32
C ARG A 172 -23.85 -0.53 13.42
N ALA A 173 -24.29 -0.09 14.61
CA ALA A 173 -25.63 0.46 14.80
C ALA A 173 -25.89 1.70 13.92
N ASN A 174 -24.83 2.43 13.56
CA ASN A 174 -24.88 3.57 12.66
C ASN A 174 -24.62 3.22 11.18
N GLY A 175 -24.49 1.94 10.84
CA GLY A 175 -24.28 1.46 9.47
C GLY A 175 -22.87 1.68 8.94
N LEU A 176 -21.88 1.92 9.81
CA LEU A 176 -20.48 1.94 9.42
C LEU A 176 -19.88 0.53 9.48
N ARG A 177 -18.97 0.23 8.55
CA ARG A 177 -18.05 -0.91 8.70
C ARG A 177 -17.11 -0.63 9.87
N PHE A 178 -16.71 -1.67 10.59
CA PHE A 178 -15.90 -1.54 11.80
C PHE A 178 -14.55 -2.23 11.64
N GLY A 179 -13.46 -1.52 11.91
CA GLY A 179 -12.11 -2.05 11.91
C GLY A 179 -11.39 -1.83 13.23
N VAL A 180 -10.24 -2.49 13.37
CA VAL A 180 -9.34 -2.36 14.51
C VAL A 180 -7.90 -2.26 14.05
N SER A 181 -7.09 -1.47 14.76
CA SER A 181 -5.64 -1.44 14.56
C SER A 181 -4.90 -2.10 15.71
N ASN A 182 -3.88 -2.88 15.37
CA ASN A 182 -3.07 -3.64 16.31
C ASN A 182 -1.59 -3.37 16.04
N HIS A 183 -0.91 -2.80 17.04
CA HIS A 183 0.48 -2.38 16.96
C HIS A 183 1.36 -3.13 17.97
N SER A 184 0.82 -4.18 18.63
CA SER A 184 1.48 -4.87 19.76
C SER A 184 2.75 -5.59 19.35
N ALA A 185 2.93 -5.95 18.07
CA ALA A 185 4.05 -6.78 17.62
C ALA A 185 5.42 -6.15 17.93
N HIS A 186 5.50 -4.82 18.01
CA HIS A 186 6.73 -4.10 18.36
C HIS A 186 6.97 -3.89 19.85
N ALA A 187 5.99 -4.18 20.72
CA ALA A 187 6.08 -3.85 22.15
C ALA A 187 7.35 -4.41 22.83
N TRP A 188 7.78 -5.61 22.44
CA TRP A 188 8.91 -6.31 23.05
C TRP A 188 10.25 -5.60 22.89
N HIS A 189 10.42 -4.77 21.85
CA HIS A 189 11.62 -3.95 21.63
C HIS A 189 11.34 -2.46 21.87
N TRP A 190 10.17 -1.98 21.47
CA TRP A 190 9.80 -0.57 21.52
C TRP A 190 9.59 -0.07 22.96
N PHE A 191 9.10 -0.92 23.87
CA PHE A 191 8.80 -0.50 25.23
C PHE A 191 9.98 -0.70 26.21
N GLN A 192 11.12 -1.21 25.73
CA GLN A 192 12.29 -1.51 26.54
C GLN A 192 12.96 -0.29 27.23
N PRO A 193 12.78 0.98 26.79
CA PRO A 193 13.20 2.14 27.59
C PRO A 193 12.62 2.16 29.01
N ALA A 194 11.48 1.52 29.27
CA ALA A 194 10.91 1.38 30.62
C ALA A 194 11.82 0.59 31.60
N TYR A 195 12.80 -0.18 31.11
CA TYR A 195 13.81 -0.86 31.96
C TYR A 195 15.08 -0.02 32.19
N GLY A 196 15.13 1.19 31.63
CA GLY A 196 16.25 2.12 31.74
C GLY A 196 16.38 2.77 33.11
N TYR A 197 17.14 3.87 33.12
CA TYR A 197 17.37 4.76 34.25
C TYR A 197 17.82 6.13 33.73
N ASP A 198 17.76 7.14 34.57
CA ASP A 198 18.34 8.46 34.29
C ASP A 198 19.87 8.39 34.25
N ALA A 199 20.50 8.88 33.19
CA ALA A 199 21.96 8.93 33.11
C ALA A 199 22.56 10.06 33.96
N GLU A 200 21.82 11.15 34.14
CA GLU A 200 22.23 12.36 34.87
C GLU A 200 21.17 12.77 35.91
N GLY A 201 21.51 13.69 36.81
CA GLY A 201 20.58 14.27 37.77
C GLY A 201 20.45 13.51 39.10
N PRO A 202 19.52 13.93 39.98
CA PRO A 202 19.47 13.47 41.38
C PRO A 202 19.15 11.98 41.56
N LEU A 203 18.52 11.34 40.58
CA LEU A 203 18.20 9.91 40.57
C LEU A 203 18.99 9.15 39.51
N ALA A 204 20.16 9.66 39.12
CA ALA A 204 21.02 9.00 38.17
C ALA A 204 21.34 7.55 38.60
N GLY A 205 21.25 6.60 37.67
CA GLY A 205 21.45 5.17 37.92
C GLY A 205 20.26 4.44 38.55
N VAL A 206 19.20 5.15 38.98
CA VAL A 206 18.01 4.51 39.56
C VAL A 206 17.12 3.96 38.45
N ARG A 207 17.01 2.63 38.39
CA ARG A 207 16.17 1.92 37.43
C ARG A 207 14.70 2.31 37.56
N TYR A 208 14.02 2.39 36.42
CA TYR A 208 12.59 2.70 36.36
C TYR A 208 11.71 1.53 36.83
N ASP A 209 10.40 1.76 36.83
CA ASP A 209 9.40 0.86 37.41
C ASP A 209 9.37 -0.52 36.75
N ALA A 210 9.45 -0.63 35.43
CA ALA A 210 9.43 -1.92 34.74
C ALA A 210 10.59 -2.84 35.15
N TYR A 211 11.75 -2.26 35.53
CA TYR A 211 12.88 -3.05 36.00
C TYR A 211 12.70 -3.59 37.41
N THR A 212 11.95 -2.88 38.26
CA THR A 212 11.92 -3.15 39.71
C THR A 212 10.65 -3.83 40.17
N LEU A 213 9.51 -3.53 39.55
CA LEU A 213 8.22 -4.01 40.00
C LEU A 213 7.96 -5.47 39.61
N THR A 214 7.46 -6.23 40.58
CA THR A 214 6.98 -7.60 40.45
C THR A 214 5.50 -7.67 40.80
N LYS A 215 4.82 -8.76 40.44
CA LYS A 215 3.43 -9.02 40.84
C LYS A 215 3.19 -8.87 42.35
N GLU A 216 4.14 -9.27 43.19
CA GLU A 216 3.99 -9.23 44.65
C GLU A 216 3.97 -7.79 45.20
N ASP A 217 4.66 -6.85 44.54
CA ASP A 217 4.66 -5.44 44.94
C ASP A 217 3.28 -4.76 44.77
N GLY A 218 2.35 -5.45 44.10
CA GLY A 218 0.98 -5.00 43.87
C GLY A 218 0.02 -5.31 45.02
N LYS A 219 0.43 -6.11 46.00
CA LYS A 219 -0.43 -6.47 47.13
C LYS A 219 -0.90 -5.24 47.91
N GLY A 220 -2.21 -5.09 48.06
CA GLY A 220 -2.84 -3.92 48.68
C GLY A 220 -2.85 -2.66 47.81
N LYS A 221 -2.42 -2.73 46.54
CA LYS A 221 -2.47 -1.64 45.57
C LYS A 221 -3.57 -1.88 44.54
N TRP A 222 -3.88 -0.86 43.74
CA TRP A 222 -4.93 -0.91 42.72
C TRP A 222 -4.71 -1.99 41.65
N TRP A 223 -3.46 -2.43 41.47
CA TRP A 223 -3.04 -3.44 40.50
C TRP A 223 -2.78 -4.81 41.12
N GLU A 224 -3.28 -5.08 42.34
CA GLU A 224 -3.13 -6.38 42.98
C GLU A 224 -3.54 -7.54 42.04
N GLY A 225 -2.62 -8.50 41.88
CA GLY A 225 -2.83 -9.67 41.02
C GLY A 225 -2.44 -9.48 39.55
N LEU A 226 -2.06 -8.27 39.13
CA LEU A 226 -1.45 -7.98 37.82
C LEU A 226 0.08 -8.09 37.91
N ASP A 227 0.70 -8.63 36.87
CA ASP A 227 2.16 -8.71 36.76
C ASP A 227 2.66 -7.62 35.79
N PRO A 228 3.38 -6.58 36.25
CA PRO A 228 3.91 -5.54 35.38
C PRO A 228 4.80 -6.06 34.25
N GLN A 229 5.41 -7.24 34.39
CA GLN A 229 6.22 -7.84 33.33
C GLN A 229 5.38 -8.28 32.13
N GLU A 230 4.09 -8.57 32.32
CA GLU A 230 3.16 -8.83 31.20
C GLU A 230 2.89 -7.57 30.39
N LEU A 231 2.75 -6.40 31.03
CA LEU A 231 2.64 -5.10 30.36
C LEU A 231 3.95 -4.74 29.66
N TYR A 232 5.05 -4.72 30.39
CA TYR A 232 6.36 -4.29 29.89
C TYR A 232 7.11 -5.37 29.09
N THR A 233 6.46 -6.47 28.71
CA THR A 233 6.99 -7.54 27.85
C THR A 233 8.20 -8.33 28.37
N GLY A 234 8.56 -8.14 29.64
CA GLY A 234 9.80 -8.66 30.22
C GLY A 234 11.07 -7.97 29.69
N ARG A 235 12.21 -8.37 30.27
CA ARG A 235 13.55 -7.86 29.94
C ARG A 235 14.06 -8.47 28.63
N ASN A 236 13.90 -7.77 27.52
CA ASN A 236 14.40 -8.22 26.20
C ASN A 236 15.68 -7.47 25.78
N ILE A 237 15.72 -6.15 25.99
CA ILE A 237 16.82 -5.27 25.56
C ILE A 237 17.11 -4.28 26.69
N VAL A 238 17.76 -4.75 27.75
CA VAL A 238 18.03 -3.95 28.95
C VAL A 238 19.25 -3.07 28.74
N MET A 239 19.11 -1.76 29.01
CA MET A 239 20.22 -0.82 28.98
C MET A 239 21.29 -1.20 30.01
N PRO A 240 22.59 -1.28 29.67
CA PRO A 240 23.65 -1.61 30.63
C PRO A 240 23.82 -0.51 31.69
N ASP A 241 24.32 -0.88 32.86
CA ASP A 241 24.71 0.08 33.89
C ASP A 241 25.95 0.90 33.45
N GLY A 242 26.15 2.06 34.06
CA GLY A 242 27.34 2.90 33.86
C GLY A 242 27.25 3.93 32.72
N ILE A 243 26.11 4.06 32.05
CA ILE A 243 25.85 5.18 31.12
C ILE A 243 25.57 6.43 31.94
N SER A 244 26.44 7.44 31.83
CA SER A 244 26.44 8.63 32.70
C SER A 244 26.25 9.95 31.96
N SER A 245 25.77 9.91 30.71
CA SER A 245 25.32 11.12 30.01
C SER A 245 24.05 10.88 29.19
N ILE A 246 23.21 11.91 29.10
CA ILE A 246 21.96 11.87 28.31
C ILE A 246 22.24 11.55 26.85
N THR A 247 23.31 12.11 26.28
CA THR A 247 23.72 11.85 24.90
C THR A 247 24.03 10.38 24.66
N ALA A 248 24.82 9.75 25.54
CA ALA A 248 25.16 8.34 25.42
C ALA A 248 23.94 7.43 25.62
N LEU A 249 23.04 7.78 26.55
CA LEU A 249 21.77 7.09 26.78
C LEU A 249 20.89 7.10 25.53
N ARG A 250 20.73 8.27 24.90
CA ARG A 250 19.93 8.41 23.68
C ARG A 250 20.53 7.62 22.51
N GLN A 251 21.84 7.73 22.31
CA GLN A 251 22.55 6.92 21.31
C GLN A 251 22.42 5.41 21.55
N TRP A 252 22.33 4.99 22.81
CA TRP A 252 22.05 3.60 23.14
C TRP A 252 20.62 3.22 22.76
N HIS A 253 19.61 4.01 23.15
CA HIS A 253 18.22 3.74 22.81
C HIS A 253 17.97 3.74 21.30
N ASP A 254 18.49 4.73 20.56
CA ASP A 254 18.34 4.85 19.11
C ASP A 254 18.88 3.61 18.39
N ARG A 255 20.03 3.07 18.84
CA ARG A 255 20.65 1.87 18.25
C ARG A 255 19.96 0.56 18.62
N ASN A 256 19.44 0.42 19.83
CA ASN A 256 19.03 -0.88 20.37
C ASN A 256 17.51 -1.05 20.49
N THR A 257 16.79 0.03 20.78
CA THR A 257 15.34 -0.01 21.06
C THR A 257 14.54 0.86 20.09
N GLY A 258 15.22 1.68 19.26
CA GLY A 258 14.62 2.47 18.19
C GLY A 258 14.65 1.76 16.83
N ALA A 259 15.30 0.60 16.74
CA ALA A 259 15.25 -0.24 15.56
C ALA A 259 13.86 -0.85 15.37
N TRP A 260 13.35 -0.82 14.14
CA TRP A 260 12.05 -1.40 13.79
C TRP A 260 12.25 -2.87 13.40
N ILE A 261 11.91 -3.78 14.31
CA ILE A 261 12.16 -5.22 14.16
C ILE A 261 10.83 -5.95 13.96
N GLU A 262 10.73 -6.66 12.84
CA GLU A 262 9.56 -7.47 12.44
C GLU A 262 9.68 -8.94 12.84
N ASP A 263 10.91 -9.41 13.06
CA ASP A 263 11.17 -10.80 13.43
C ASP A 263 10.68 -11.10 14.86
N PRO A 264 10.24 -12.35 15.12
CA PRO A 264 9.97 -12.81 16.47
C PRO A 264 11.16 -12.58 17.42
N PRO A 265 10.93 -12.16 18.67
CA PRO A 265 12.00 -12.10 19.65
C PRO A 265 12.54 -13.51 19.95
N ALA A 266 13.74 -13.80 19.43
CA ALA A 266 14.38 -15.12 19.58
C ALA A 266 14.51 -15.57 21.06
N MET A 267 14.69 -14.62 21.97
CA MET A 267 14.83 -14.88 23.40
C MET A 267 13.51 -14.86 24.17
N ASN A 268 12.39 -14.59 23.51
CA ASN A 268 11.06 -14.52 24.13
C ASN A 268 9.96 -15.11 23.24
N PRO A 269 10.03 -16.41 22.89
CA PRO A 269 9.04 -17.05 22.02
C PRO A 269 7.60 -17.02 22.61
N ARG A 270 7.48 -16.90 23.94
CA ARG A 270 6.18 -16.72 24.62
C ARG A 270 5.47 -15.44 24.17
N PHE A 271 6.21 -14.37 23.90
CA PHE A 271 5.63 -13.12 23.41
C PHE A 271 4.89 -13.35 22.09
N THR A 272 5.54 -13.98 21.10
CA THR A 272 4.95 -14.28 19.80
C THR A 272 3.68 -15.13 19.92
N GLN A 273 3.71 -16.17 20.77
CA GLN A 273 2.53 -17.00 20.99
C GLN A 273 1.39 -16.22 21.65
N THR A 274 1.69 -15.40 22.64
CA THR A 274 0.68 -14.60 23.35
C THR A 274 0.11 -13.50 22.45
N TRP A 275 0.96 -12.87 21.63
CA TRP A 275 0.55 -11.93 20.59
C TRP A 275 -0.47 -12.56 19.64
N PHE A 276 -0.17 -13.76 19.11
CA PHE A 276 -1.09 -14.46 18.22
C PHE A 276 -2.44 -14.74 18.90
N LEU A 277 -2.43 -15.28 20.13
CA LEU A 277 -3.66 -15.60 20.86
C LEU A 277 -4.50 -14.35 21.17
N ARG A 278 -3.86 -13.22 21.49
CA ARG A 278 -4.53 -11.92 21.69
C ARG A 278 -5.17 -11.41 20.39
N CYS A 279 -4.42 -11.46 19.29
CA CYS A 279 -4.93 -11.04 17.99
C CYS A 279 -6.08 -11.94 17.51
N GLN A 280 -5.99 -13.24 17.77
CA GLN A 280 -7.07 -14.20 17.52
C GLN A 280 -8.31 -13.89 18.39
N ASP A 281 -8.17 -13.65 19.70
CA ASP A 281 -9.29 -13.26 20.59
C ASP A 281 -9.97 -11.98 20.08
N LEU A 282 -9.19 -10.99 19.65
CA LEU A 282 -9.69 -9.74 19.06
C LEU A 282 -10.52 -10.02 17.79
N VAL A 283 -9.98 -10.80 16.84
CA VAL A 283 -10.67 -11.14 15.59
C VAL A 283 -11.93 -11.98 15.85
N ASP A 284 -11.84 -12.94 16.77
CA ASP A 284 -12.93 -13.87 17.05
C ASP A 284 -14.09 -13.24 17.80
N LYS A 285 -13.78 -12.32 18.72
CA LYS A 285 -14.78 -11.66 19.57
C LYS A 285 -15.49 -10.52 18.85
N TYR A 286 -14.76 -9.71 18.08
CA TYR A 286 -15.30 -8.48 17.52
C TYR A 286 -15.62 -8.55 16.04
N ASP A 287 -15.19 -9.59 15.32
CA ASP A 287 -15.41 -9.81 13.89
C ASP A 287 -15.16 -8.55 13.02
N PRO A 288 -13.99 -7.91 13.12
CA PRO A 288 -13.73 -6.66 12.41
C PRO A 288 -13.83 -6.88 10.89
N ASP A 289 -14.32 -5.85 10.18
CA ASP A 289 -14.28 -5.75 8.73
C ASP A 289 -12.88 -5.38 8.22
N LEU A 290 -12.08 -4.69 9.05
CA LEU A 290 -10.71 -4.30 8.75
C LEU A 290 -9.79 -4.60 9.95
N LEU A 291 -8.68 -5.30 9.69
CA LEU A 291 -7.59 -5.50 10.65
C LEU A 291 -6.37 -4.78 10.13
N TYR A 292 -5.84 -3.85 10.92
CA TYR A 292 -4.67 -3.06 10.57
C TYR A 292 -3.47 -3.49 11.41
N PHE A 293 -2.37 -3.83 10.75
CA PHE A 293 -1.06 -3.98 11.38
C PHE A 293 -0.17 -2.80 11.05
N ASP A 294 0.52 -2.31 12.07
CA ASP A 294 1.44 -1.17 11.98
C ASP A 294 2.81 -1.53 11.38
N ASP A 295 3.02 -2.84 11.26
CA ASP A 295 4.24 -3.53 10.87
C ASP A 295 4.61 -3.30 9.39
N THR A 296 5.91 -3.40 9.11
CA THR A 296 6.41 -3.62 7.76
C THR A 296 6.22 -5.09 7.40
N GLU A 297 5.49 -5.38 6.32
CA GLU A 297 5.00 -6.74 6.04
C GLU A 297 4.10 -7.29 7.17
N LEU A 298 3.83 -8.59 7.18
CA LEU A 298 3.09 -9.21 8.28
C LEU A 298 4.00 -9.40 9.52
N PRO A 299 3.46 -9.15 10.73
CA PRO A 299 4.22 -9.18 11.98
C PRO A 299 4.78 -10.55 12.32
N LEU A 300 5.95 -10.58 12.97
CA LEU A 300 6.47 -11.75 13.71
C LEU A 300 6.55 -13.03 12.86
N GLY A 301 6.95 -12.89 11.60
CA GLY A 301 7.19 -14.01 10.68
C GLY A 301 5.97 -14.91 10.49
N GLN A 302 6.11 -16.20 10.84
CA GLN A 302 5.05 -17.19 10.67
C GLN A 302 3.77 -16.84 11.45
N ALA A 303 3.88 -16.15 12.60
CA ALA A 303 2.71 -15.78 13.39
C ALA A 303 1.79 -14.79 12.66
N GLY A 304 2.34 -13.84 11.90
CA GLY A 304 1.57 -12.92 11.07
C GLY A 304 0.89 -13.63 9.92
N LEU A 305 1.56 -14.59 9.27
CA LEU A 305 0.97 -15.44 8.23
C LEU A 305 -0.17 -16.31 8.76
N ASP A 306 0.04 -16.92 9.94
CA ASP A 306 -0.98 -17.70 10.65
C ASP A 306 -2.22 -16.84 10.95
N MET A 307 -1.99 -15.61 11.41
CA MET A 307 -3.07 -14.68 11.74
C MET A 307 -3.83 -14.22 10.50
N ALA A 308 -3.14 -13.89 9.41
CA ALA A 308 -3.76 -13.54 8.14
C ALA A 308 -4.65 -14.68 7.60
N ALA A 309 -4.12 -15.92 7.58
CA ALA A 309 -4.87 -17.09 7.16
C ALA A 309 -6.09 -17.35 8.05
N HIS A 310 -5.92 -17.28 9.38
CA HIS A 310 -7.05 -17.41 10.30
C HIS A 310 -8.11 -16.33 10.05
N TYR A 311 -7.72 -15.06 9.89
CA TYR A 311 -8.67 -13.96 9.70
C TYR A 311 -9.50 -14.12 8.41
N TYR A 312 -8.86 -14.48 7.30
CA TYR A 312 -9.54 -14.72 6.03
C TYR A 312 -10.46 -15.95 6.09
N ASN A 313 -10.00 -17.05 6.68
CA ASN A 313 -10.81 -18.25 6.85
C ASN A 313 -11.98 -18.02 7.82
N ALA A 314 -11.78 -17.28 8.91
CA ALA A 314 -12.84 -16.90 9.84
C ALA A 314 -13.91 -16.05 9.15
N SER A 315 -13.51 -15.12 8.28
CA SER A 315 -14.44 -14.36 7.43
C SER A 315 -15.31 -15.28 6.57
N ILE A 316 -14.69 -16.24 5.87
CA ILE A 316 -15.42 -17.20 5.03
C ILE A 316 -16.39 -18.06 5.85
N LEU A 317 -15.94 -18.59 7.00
CA LEU A 317 -16.79 -19.42 7.85
C LEU A 317 -18.01 -18.65 8.39
N ARG A 318 -17.82 -17.37 8.76
CA ARG A 318 -18.89 -16.54 9.33
C ARG A 318 -19.82 -15.95 8.27
N ARG A 319 -19.26 -15.52 7.14
CA ARG A 319 -19.92 -14.66 6.14
C ARG A 319 -20.20 -15.37 4.81
N GLY A 320 -19.71 -16.60 4.64
CA GLY A 320 -19.81 -17.38 3.40
C GLY A 320 -18.89 -16.90 2.27
N LYS A 321 -18.10 -15.85 2.49
CA LYS A 321 -17.17 -15.25 1.53
C LYS A 321 -16.07 -14.48 2.26
N LEU A 322 -14.97 -14.21 1.57
CA LEU A 322 -13.96 -13.25 2.03
C LEU A 322 -14.57 -11.83 1.94
N ASP A 323 -14.89 -11.22 3.08
CA ASP A 323 -15.49 -9.87 3.16
C ASP A 323 -14.73 -8.96 4.14
N VAL A 324 -13.44 -9.22 4.33
CA VAL A 324 -12.57 -8.52 5.29
C VAL A 324 -11.34 -7.95 4.60
N VAL A 325 -10.76 -6.90 5.20
CA VAL A 325 -9.54 -6.24 4.76
C VAL A 325 -8.45 -6.42 5.81
N LEU A 326 -7.26 -6.80 5.36
CA LEU A 326 -6.04 -6.79 6.18
C LEU A 326 -5.10 -5.74 5.60
N THR A 327 -4.49 -4.91 6.45
CA THR A 327 -3.49 -3.92 6.04
C THR A 327 -2.15 -4.10 6.76
N ALA A 328 -1.07 -3.78 6.05
CA ALA A 328 0.29 -3.71 6.54
C ALA A 328 1.10 -2.73 5.66
N LYS A 329 2.29 -2.32 6.12
CA LYS A 329 3.08 -1.26 5.47
C LYS A 329 4.26 -1.81 4.69
N LYS A 330 4.77 -0.98 3.76
CA LYS A 330 6.05 -1.21 3.05
C LYS A 330 6.17 -2.61 2.45
N MET A 331 5.10 -3.07 1.81
CA MET A 331 4.99 -4.42 1.27
C MET A 331 5.95 -4.62 0.10
N ARG A 332 6.66 -5.76 0.08
CA ARG A 332 7.40 -6.19 -1.10
C ARG A 332 6.46 -6.45 -2.28
N PRO A 333 6.90 -6.16 -3.52
CA PRO A 333 6.05 -6.30 -4.70
C PRO A 333 5.33 -7.65 -4.81
N GLU A 334 6.02 -8.75 -4.52
CA GLU A 334 5.50 -10.12 -4.58
C GLU A 334 4.41 -10.41 -3.52
N HIS A 335 4.35 -9.65 -2.44
CA HIS A 335 3.41 -9.85 -1.34
C HIS A 335 2.17 -8.95 -1.42
N ARG A 336 2.20 -7.88 -2.22
CA ARG A 336 1.11 -6.89 -2.31
C ARG A 336 -0.23 -7.47 -2.72
N ALA A 337 -0.27 -8.62 -3.37
CA ALA A 337 -1.52 -9.29 -3.72
C ALA A 337 -2.17 -10.04 -2.54
N ALA A 338 -1.45 -10.25 -1.43
CA ALA A 338 -1.93 -11.01 -0.27
C ALA A 338 -2.83 -10.21 0.68
N LEU A 339 -2.78 -8.87 0.61
CA LEU A 339 -3.46 -7.93 1.51
C LEU A 339 -3.52 -6.52 0.89
N VAL A 340 -4.07 -5.53 1.59
CA VAL A 340 -4.08 -4.13 1.14
C VAL A 340 -2.88 -3.39 1.72
N GLU A 341 -1.98 -2.90 0.86
CA GLU A 341 -0.85 -2.08 1.33
C GLU A 341 -1.33 -0.73 1.85
N ASP A 342 -0.80 -0.34 3.01
CA ASP A 342 -1.03 0.93 3.66
C ASP A 342 0.22 1.82 3.59
N ILE A 343 0.06 3.07 3.14
CA ILE A 343 1.15 4.05 3.00
C ILE A 343 1.02 5.10 4.10
N GLU A 344 1.77 4.93 5.18
CA GLU A 344 1.70 5.81 6.34
C GLU A 344 2.12 7.25 6.02
N ARG A 345 1.24 8.21 6.31
CA ARG A 345 1.43 9.66 6.08
C ARG A 345 2.06 9.96 4.73
N GLY A 346 1.57 9.27 3.70
CA GLY A 346 2.04 9.42 2.34
C GLY A 346 1.04 8.88 1.33
N VAL A 347 1.19 9.29 0.08
CA VAL A 347 0.25 8.93 -1.00
C VAL A 347 0.98 8.28 -2.16
N ALA A 348 0.26 7.50 -2.96
CA ALA A 348 0.78 6.99 -4.21
C ALA A 348 1.09 8.13 -5.21
N THR A 349 2.11 7.93 -6.03
CA THR A 349 2.50 8.88 -7.08
C THR A 349 1.65 8.73 -8.34
N GLU A 350 1.24 7.50 -8.65
CA GLU A 350 0.40 7.14 -9.80
C GLU A 350 -0.80 6.26 -9.40
N ILE A 351 -1.66 5.94 -10.38
CA ILE A 351 -2.71 4.93 -10.21
C ILE A 351 -2.04 3.59 -9.92
N ARG A 352 -2.41 2.96 -8.80
CA ARG A 352 -1.97 1.60 -8.48
C ARG A 352 -2.95 0.56 -9.01
N PRO A 353 -2.47 -0.57 -9.55
CA PRO A 353 -3.35 -1.63 -10.07
C PRO A 353 -4.15 -2.29 -8.94
N LEU A 354 -3.50 -2.52 -7.79
CA LEU A 354 -4.16 -3.04 -6.60
C LEU A 354 -4.67 -1.88 -5.72
N PRO A 355 -5.85 -2.03 -5.08
CA PRO A 355 -6.32 -1.08 -4.08
C PRO A 355 -5.30 -0.93 -2.95
N TRP A 356 -5.17 0.29 -2.44
CA TRP A 356 -4.27 0.63 -1.34
C TRP A 356 -4.99 1.56 -0.35
N GLN A 357 -4.40 1.76 0.82
CA GLN A 357 -4.87 2.73 1.81
C GLN A 357 -3.71 3.68 2.17
N THR A 358 -4.04 4.88 2.61
CA THR A 358 -3.15 5.67 3.46
C THR A 358 -3.88 6.09 4.72
N ASP A 359 -3.13 6.17 5.79
CA ASP A 359 -3.49 6.78 7.04
C ASP A 359 -2.75 8.10 7.26
N THR A 360 -3.47 9.07 7.81
CA THR A 360 -2.86 10.29 8.37
C THR A 360 -3.69 10.79 9.55
N CYS A 361 -3.19 11.79 10.26
CA CYS A 361 -3.94 12.51 11.29
C CYS A 361 -4.07 13.98 10.93
N ILE A 362 -5.18 14.61 11.30
CA ILE A 362 -5.27 16.08 11.24
C ILE A 362 -4.23 16.75 12.14
N GLY A 363 -3.76 16.09 13.20
CA GLY A 363 -2.68 16.56 14.07
C GLY A 363 -1.61 15.50 14.34
N SER A 364 -1.52 15.09 15.60
CA SER A 364 -0.70 13.96 16.05
C SER A 364 -1.61 12.75 16.29
N TRP A 365 -1.10 11.52 16.20
CA TRP A 365 -1.93 10.31 16.32
C TRP A 365 -2.68 10.27 17.65
N HIS A 366 -1.95 10.39 18.77
CA HIS A 366 -2.54 10.71 20.07
C HIS A 366 -2.66 12.23 20.24
N TYR A 367 -3.64 12.69 21.03
CA TYR A 367 -3.93 14.11 21.20
C TYR A 367 -2.72 14.90 21.76
N ASP A 368 -2.39 16.02 21.10
CA ASP A 368 -1.30 16.93 21.47
C ASP A 368 -1.87 18.34 21.72
N ARG A 369 -1.94 18.74 22.99
CA ARG A 369 -2.48 20.05 23.38
C ARG A 369 -1.68 21.20 22.79
N ASN A 370 -0.36 21.06 22.66
CA ASN A 370 0.51 22.13 22.17
C ASN A 370 0.35 22.31 20.65
N LEU A 371 0.17 21.20 19.91
CA LEU A 371 -0.15 21.25 18.49
C LEU A 371 -1.50 21.93 18.26
N ALA A 372 -2.52 21.53 19.01
CA ALA A 372 -3.87 22.11 18.96
C ALA A 372 -3.86 23.61 19.28
N ALA A 373 -3.21 24.02 20.37
CA ALA A 373 -3.14 25.41 20.81
C ALA A 373 -2.41 26.33 19.82
N LYS A 374 -1.55 25.76 18.96
CA LYS A 374 -0.85 26.48 17.89
C LYS A 374 -1.61 26.51 16.56
N GLY A 375 -2.83 25.95 16.50
CA GLY A 375 -3.64 25.90 15.28
C GLY A 375 -2.98 25.10 14.15
N ARG A 376 -2.25 24.02 14.51
CA ARG A 376 -1.44 23.24 13.57
C ARG A 376 -2.14 22.01 13.00
N TYR A 377 -3.47 21.94 13.13
CA TYR A 377 -4.24 20.90 12.47
C TYR A 377 -4.25 21.09 10.94
N LYS A 378 -4.31 19.98 10.21
CA LYS A 378 -4.62 19.98 8.79
C LYS A 378 -5.97 20.66 8.58
N THR A 379 -6.07 21.48 7.54
CA THR A 379 -7.31 22.18 7.20
C THR A 379 -8.26 21.26 6.43
N VAL A 380 -9.54 21.64 6.36
CA VAL A 380 -10.54 20.92 5.55
C VAL A 380 -10.09 20.84 4.09
N ASN A 381 -9.58 21.94 3.51
CA ASN A 381 -9.09 21.95 2.12
C ASN A 381 -7.97 20.93 1.90
N GLN A 382 -6.98 20.89 2.80
CA GLN A 382 -5.86 19.95 2.69
C GLN A 382 -6.34 18.49 2.68
N VAL A 383 -7.31 18.16 3.54
CA VAL A 383 -7.84 16.78 3.61
C VAL A 383 -8.77 16.46 2.44
N VAL A 384 -9.55 17.44 1.96
CA VAL A 384 -10.37 17.30 0.75
C VAL A 384 -9.49 17.03 -0.46
N ASP A 385 -8.44 17.82 -0.67
CA ASP A 385 -7.51 17.65 -1.79
C ASP A 385 -6.83 16.28 -1.74
N MET A 386 -6.39 15.88 -0.55
CA MET A 386 -5.83 14.55 -0.30
C MET A 386 -6.83 13.46 -0.68
N LEU A 387 -8.06 13.52 -0.16
CA LEU A 387 -9.08 12.50 -0.42
C LEU A 387 -9.33 12.35 -1.92
N ILE A 388 -9.43 13.46 -2.66
CA ILE A 388 -9.64 13.45 -4.10
C ILE A 388 -8.44 12.81 -4.83
N ASP A 389 -7.21 13.21 -4.51
CA ASP A 389 -5.98 12.68 -5.14
C ASP A 389 -5.76 11.19 -4.83
N ILE A 390 -6.06 10.76 -3.60
CA ILE A 390 -5.98 9.37 -3.17
C ILE A 390 -6.99 8.51 -3.94
N VAL A 391 -8.25 8.97 -4.02
CA VAL A 391 -9.33 8.20 -4.67
C VAL A 391 -9.09 8.08 -6.18
N SER A 392 -8.57 9.13 -6.84
CA SER A 392 -8.24 9.07 -8.27
C SER A 392 -7.10 8.11 -8.59
N LYS A 393 -6.31 7.71 -7.59
CA LYS A 393 -5.18 6.77 -7.69
C LYS A 393 -5.44 5.37 -7.13
N ASN A 394 -6.71 5.01 -6.96
CA ASN A 394 -7.18 3.70 -6.46
C ASN A 394 -7.01 3.49 -4.95
N GLY A 395 -6.88 4.58 -4.19
CA GLY A 395 -6.66 4.53 -2.75
C GLY A 395 -7.90 4.83 -1.90
N ASN A 396 -7.79 4.50 -0.61
CA ASN A 396 -8.67 4.96 0.46
C ASN A 396 -7.89 5.82 1.47
N LEU A 397 -8.57 6.77 2.10
CA LEU A 397 -8.04 7.58 3.19
C LEU A 397 -8.63 7.14 4.54
N LEU A 398 -7.77 6.71 5.46
CA LEU A 398 -8.09 6.53 6.87
C LEU A 398 -7.59 7.74 7.67
N LEU A 399 -8.51 8.62 8.07
CA LEU A 399 -8.14 9.85 8.77
C LEU A 399 -8.33 9.70 10.27
N SER A 400 -7.24 9.87 11.02
CA SER A 400 -7.32 9.95 12.48
C SER A 400 -7.78 11.32 12.95
N ILE A 401 -8.74 11.30 13.89
CA ILE A 401 -9.18 12.45 14.67
C ILE A 401 -8.66 12.23 16.10
N PRO A 402 -7.76 13.09 16.61
CA PRO A 402 -7.23 12.92 17.95
C PRO A 402 -8.35 13.00 19.00
N VAL A 403 -8.27 12.17 20.03
CA VAL A 403 -9.25 12.14 21.13
C VAL A 403 -8.51 12.37 22.44
N ARG A 404 -9.00 13.24 23.32
CA ARG A 404 -8.41 13.50 24.64
C ARG A 404 -8.55 12.30 25.57
N GLY A 405 -7.73 12.21 26.62
CA GLY A 405 -7.81 11.12 27.60
C GLY A 405 -9.21 10.93 28.23
N ASP A 406 -10.00 11.99 28.38
CA ASP A 406 -11.37 11.91 28.92
C ASP A 406 -12.41 11.39 27.91
N GLY A 407 -12.05 11.28 26.63
CA GLY A 407 -12.89 10.81 25.53
C GLY A 407 -13.57 11.91 24.72
N THR A 408 -13.25 13.18 24.98
CA THR A 408 -13.75 14.32 24.18
C THR A 408 -12.79 14.69 23.04
N ILE A 409 -13.33 15.37 22.04
CA ILE A 409 -12.57 16.08 21.00
C ILE A 409 -12.65 17.59 21.28
N ASP A 410 -11.74 18.38 20.71
CA ASP A 410 -11.69 19.82 20.84
C ASP A 410 -12.54 20.57 19.80
N GLN A 411 -12.72 21.88 19.99
CA GLN A 411 -13.58 22.69 19.13
C GLN A 411 -13.05 22.82 17.69
N GLN A 412 -11.73 22.77 17.48
CA GLN A 412 -11.15 22.83 16.13
C GLN A 412 -11.37 21.51 15.39
N GLU A 413 -11.32 20.38 16.10
CA GLU A 413 -11.65 19.05 15.56
C GLU A 413 -13.14 18.98 15.19
N GLU A 414 -14.04 19.51 16.03
CA GLU A 414 -15.47 19.63 15.72
C GLU A 414 -15.72 20.49 14.47
N ALA A 415 -15.12 21.69 14.41
CA ALA A 415 -15.26 22.58 13.26
C ALA A 415 -14.70 21.96 11.97
N PHE A 416 -13.61 21.19 12.06
CA PHE A 416 -13.06 20.44 10.94
C PHE A 416 -14.06 19.38 10.43
N LEU A 417 -14.64 18.58 11.33
CA LEU A 417 -15.62 17.55 10.97
C LEU A 417 -16.89 18.14 10.35
N GLU A 418 -17.36 19.28 10.87
CA GLU A 418 -18.48 20.02 10.27
C GLU A 418 -18.14 20.54 8.87
N GLY A 419 -16.91 21.03 8.66
CA GLY A 419 -16.44 21.45 7.34
C GLY A 419 -16.38 20.30 6.34
N MET A 420 -15.84 19.15 6.75
CA MET A 420 -15.87 17.92 5.96
C MET A 420 -17.30 17.50 5.62
N ALA A 421 -18.22 17.56 6.58
CA ALA A 421 -19.63 17.21 6.37
C ALA A 421 -20.29 18.10 5.30
N ARG A 422 -20.04 19.42 5.34
CA ARG A 422 -20.54 20.35 4.32
C ARG A 422 -20.00 20.02 2.93
N TRP A 423 -18.72 19.70 2.81
CA TRP A 423 -18.12 19.36 1.52
C TRP A 423 -18.64 18.02 0.96
N ILE A 424 -18.73 16.99 1.82
CA ILE A 424 -19.25 15.67 1.43
C ILE A 424 -20.72 15.72 1.02
N ALA A 425 -21.54 16.57 1.65
CA ALA A 425 -22.94 16.74 1.27
C ALA A 425 -23.11 17.21 -0.19
N VAL A 426 -22.12 17.93 -0.73
CA VAL A 426 -22.12 18.43 -2.11
C VAL A 426 -21.45 17.44 -3.07
N ASN A 427 -20.25 16.94 -2.70
CA ASN A 427 -19.37 16.26 -3.64
C ASN A 427 -19.25 14.73 -3.42
N GLY A 428 -19.92 14.18 -2.40
CA GLY A 428 -19.79 12.78 -1.99
C GLY A 428 -20.08 11.76 -3.10
N ASP A 429 -21.01 12.07 -4.00
CA ASP A 429 -21.34 11.20 -5.14
C ASP A 429 -20.18 11.00 -6.12
N ALA A 430 -19.26 11.96 -6.19
CA ALA A 430 -18.04 11.90 -6.99
C ALA A 430 -16.89 11.15 -6.28
N ILE A 431 -17.09 10.72 -5.04
CA ILE A 431 -16.12 9.95 -4.24
C ILE A 431 -16.59 8.51 -4.08
N TYR A 432 -17.75 8.30 -3.44
CA TYR A 432 -18.17 6.96 -3.01
C TYR A 432 -18.59 6.05 -4.16
N GLY A 433 -18.07 4.82 -4.16
CA GLY A 433 -18.35 3.83 -5.20
C GLY A 433 -17.72 4.15 -6.57
N THR A 434 -16.85 5.16 -6.65
CA THR A 434 -16.13 5.47 -7.89
C THR A 434 -14.87 4.61 -8.04
N ARG A 435 -14.29 4.60 -9.24
CA ARG A 435 -12.99 4.00 -9.54
C ARG A 435 -12.08 5.04 -10.19
N PRO A 436 -10.75 4.83 -10.21
CA PRO A 436 -9.87 5.61 -11.07
C PRO A 436 -10.38 5.59 -12.51
N TRP A 437 -10.23 6.72 -13.19
CA TRP A 437 -10.40 6.76 -14.64
C TRP A 437 -9.12 6.24 -15.33
N LYS A 438 -8.93 6.59 -16.61
CA LYS A 438 -7.76 6.20 -17.41
C LYS A 438 -6.48 6.92 -16.97
N VAL A 439 -6.62 8.15 -16.51
CA VAL A 439 -5.57 8.97 -15.88
C VAL A 439 -6.13 9.53 -14.58
N TYR A 440 -5.28 9.73 -13.57
CA TYR A 440 -5.73 10.19 -12.27
C TYR A 440 -6.00 11.70 -12.23
N GLY A 441 -5.39 12.46 -13.14
CA GLY A 441 -5.48 13.91 -13.17
C GLY A 441 -4.59 14.57 -14.20
N GLU A 442 -4.66 15.90 -14.23
CA GLU A 442 -3.81 16.79 -15.03
C GLU A 442 -3.52 18.08 -14.24
N GLY A 443 -2.63 18.92 -14.78
CA GLY A 443 -2.25 20.21 -14.19
C GLY A 443 -0.82 20.24 -13.64
N PRO A 444 -0.37 21.41 -13.14
CA PRO A 444 1.00 21.61 -12.68
C PRO A 444 1.47 20.56 -11.65
N SER A 445 0.60 20.13 -10.73
CA SER A 445 0.93 19.14 -9.71
C SER A 445 1.24 17.74 -10.24
N VAL A 446 0.81 17.43 -11.47
CA VAL A 446 1.08 16.15 -12.15
C VAL A 446 2.41 16.17 -12.89
N GLU A 447 2.84 17.36 -13.34
CA GLU A 447 4.12 17.56 -14.04
C GLU A 447 5.29 17.74 -13.05
N GLU A 448 4.99 18.14 -11.81
CA GLU A 448 5.97 18.29 -10.74
C GLU A 448 6.45 16.95 -10.19
N ARG A 449 7.75 16.88 -9.84
CA ARG A 449 8.28 15.74 -9.09
C ARG A 449 7.69 15.74 -7.67
N PRO A 450 7.00 14.66 -7.24
CA PRO A 450 6.41 14.61 -5.91
C PRO A 450 7.49 14.64 -4.82
N GLU A 451 7.21 15.37 -3.74
CA GLU A 451 8.05 15.39 -2.55
C GLU A 451 7.93 14.05 -1.82
N PRO A 452 9.01 13.46 -1.28
CA PRO A 452 8.93 12.21 -0.54
C PRO A 452 8.07 12.36 0.73
N GLY A 453 7.25 11.33 1.00
CA GLY A 453 6.46 11.23 2.21
C GLY A 453 7.28 10.89 3.45
N GLN A 454 6.68 11.01 4.63
CA GLN A 454 7.39 10.81 5.90
C GLN A 454 7.81 9.35 6.09
N PHE A 455 6.95 8.40 5.69
CA PHE A 455 7.17 6.97 5.90
C PHE A 455 7.06 6.12 4.62
N GLY A 456 6.91 6.78 3.47
CA GLY A 456 6.81 6.14 2.16
C GLY A 456 5.99 7.00 1.20
N GLY A 457 6.04 6.65 -0.09
CA GLY A 457 5.28 7.37 -1.12
C GLY A 457 5.65 8.85 -1.25
N ALA A 458 4.69 9.63 -1.74
CA ALA A 458 4.75 11.08 -1.77
C ALA A 458 4.17 11.70 -0.50
N ARG A 459 4.54 12.94 -0.21
CA ARG A 459 4.03 13.71 0.93
C ARG A 459 2.51 13.82 0.88
N ASP A 460 1.87 13.58 2.03
CA ASP A 460 0.41 13.63 2.19
C ASP A 460 -0.14 15.05 1.93
N VAL A 461 0.45 16.08 2.52
CA VAL A 461 0.10 17.49 2.28
C VAL A 461 1.20 18.19 1.49
N ARG A 462 0.90 18.57 0.25
CA ARG A 462 1.82 19.31 -0.62
C ARG A 462 2.24 20.64 0.01
N ARG A 463 3.51 21.03 -0.18
CA ARG A 463 3.97 22.37 0.20
C ARG A 463 3.56 23.44 -0.80
N ARG A 464 3.59 23.09 -2.09
CA ARG A 464 3.06 23.95 -3.15
C ARG A 464 1.55 23.75 -3.20
N PRO A 465 0.75 24.82 -3.06
CA PRO A 465 -0.69 24.72 -3.20
C PRO A 465 -1.09 24.14 -4.55
N TYR A 466 -2.29 23.57 -4.62
CA TYR A 466 -2.91 23.29 -5.90
C TYR A 466 -3.32 24.60 -6.57
N THR A 467 -3.64 24.51 -7.85
CA THR A 467 -4.19 25.58 -8.66
C THR A 467 -5.48 25.10 -9.29
N GLN A 468 -6.30 26.00 -9.84
CA GLN A 468 -7.52 25.60 -10.56
C GLN A 468 -7.24 24.78 -11.84
N GLN A 469 -5.98 24.70 -12.27
CA GLN A 469 -5.55 23.85 -13.39
C GLN A 469 -5.30 22.41 -12.94
N ASP A 470 -5.21 22.16 -11.63
CA ASP A 470 -5.05 20.83 -11.07
C ASP A 470 -6.40 20.13 -11.01
N ILE A 471 -6.58 19.21 -11.95
CA ILE A 471 -7.81 18.42 -12.08
C ILE A 471 -7.55 16.98 -11.64
N ARG A 472 -8.51 16.36 -10.97
CA ARG A 472 -8.50 14.93 -10.63
C ARG A 472 -9.75 14.23 -11.11
N PHE A 473 -9.60 12.98 -11.51
CA PHE A 473 -10.67 12.21 -12.14
C PHE A 473 -11.07 10.99 -11.31
N THR A 474 -12.37 10.79 -11.19
CA THR A 474 -12.97 9.54 -10.73
C THR A 474 -14.11 9.17 -11.68
N THR A 475 -14.45 7.88 -11.79
CA THR A 475 -15.51 7.43 -12.72
C THR A 475 -16.44 6.42 -12.06
N LYS A 476 -17.71 6.42 -12.50
CA LYS A 476 -18.74 5.46 -12.09
C LYS A 476 -19.71 5.23 -13.24
N GLY A 477 -19.59 4.06 -13.89
CA GLY A 477 -20.34 3.77 -15.12
C GLY A 477 -19.95 4.74 -16.24
N ASP A 478 -20.94 5.32 -16.90
CA ASP A 478 -20.74 6.30 -17.99
C ASP A 478 -20.53 7.74 -17.48
N VAL A 479 -20.37 7.94 -16.18
CA VAL A 479 -20.16 9.25 -15.56
C VAL A 479 -18.70 9.42 -15.17
N LEU A 480 -18.08 10.45 -15.71
CA LEU A 480 -16.78 10.95 -15.27
C LEU A 480 -16.99 12.13 -14.33
N TYR A 481 -16.31 12.13 -13.20
CA TYR A 481 -16.22 13.29 -12.32
C TYR A 481 -14.85 13.93 -12.48
N ALA A 482 -14.84 15.25 -12.69
CA ALA A 482 -13.63 16.05 -12.76
C ALA A 482 -13.62 17.06 -11.62
N PHE A 483 -12.71 16.87 -10.66
CA PHE A 483 -12.52 17.78 -9.53
C PHE A 483 -11.55 18.88 -9.90
N CYS A 484 -11.94 20.14 -9.70
CA CYS A 484 -11.05 21.28 -9.69
C CYS A 484 -10.53 21.46 -8.25
N LEU A 485 -9.25 21.19 -8.00
CA LEU A 485 -8.69 21.16 -6.64
C LEU A 485 -8.60 22.54 -5.97
N GLU A 486 -8.68 23.61 -6.76
CA GLU A 486 -8.94 24.95 -6.24
C GLU A 486 -10.24 25.51 -6.80
N VAL A 487 -10.93 26.33 -6.01
CA VAL A 487 -12.18 26.96 -6.45
C VAL A 487 -11.91 27.83 -7.69
N PRO A 488 -12.55 27.55 -8.84
CA PRO A 488 -12.22 28.24 -10.08
C PRO A 488 -12.62 29.71 -10.04
N SER A 489 -11.73 30.57 -10.53
CA SER A 489 -11.93 32.03 -10.65
C SER A 489 -12.08 32.49 -12.10
N THR A 490 -11.85 31.59 -13.06
CA THR A 490 -12.05 31.77 -14.50
C THR A 490 -12.67 30.51 -15.09
N ASP A 491 -12.91 30.51 -16.40
CA ASP A 491 -13.30 29.30 -17.14
C ASP A 491 -12.32 28.15 -16.86
N VAL A 492 -12.88 26.95 -16.67
CA VAL A 492 -12.14 25.71 -16.39
C VAL A 492 -11.84 25.03 -17.72
N ARG A 493 -10.60 24.59 -17.90
CA ARG A 493 -10.15 23.90 -19.12
C ARG A 493 -9.61 22.52 -18.77
N ILE A 494 -10.24 21.48 -19.30
CA ILE A 494 -9.87 20.09 -19.05
C ILE A 494 -9.31 19.49 -20.34
N LYS A 495 -7.98 19.41 -20.44
CA LYS A 495 -7.25 19.00 -21.64
C LYS A 495 -7.57 17.57 -22.03
N SER A 496 -7.65 16.67 -21.06
CA SER A 496 -7.94 15.25 -21.24
C SER A 496 -9.30 14.98 -21.89
N LEU A 497 -10.19 15.98 -21.95
CA LEU A 497 -11.54 15.89 -22.51
C LEU A 497 -11.74 16.67 -23.82
N GLY A 498 -10.66 17.19 -24.43
CA GLY A 498 -10.74 17.80 -25.77
C GLY A 498 -11.19 16.81 -26.85
N SER A 499 -11.79 17.29 -27.93
CA SER A 499 -12.32 16.43 -29.00
C SER A 499 -11.23 15.68 -29.78
N GLN A 500 -9.96 16.10 -29.68
CA GLN A 500 -8.78 15.40 -30.23
C GLN A 500 -7.95 14.71 -29.14
N SER A 501 -8.46 14.63 -27.90
CA SER A 501 -7.79 13.93 -26.81
C SER A 501 -7.66 12.44 -27.13
N GLN A 502 -6.50 11.87 -26.83
CA GLN A 502 -6.30 10.42 -26.90
C GLN A 502 -6.84 9.70 -25.65
N VAL A 503 -7.09 10.44 -24.56
CA VAL A 503 -7.59 9.87 -23.30
C VAL A 503 -9.11 9.68 -23.36
N CYS A 504 -9.84 10.73 -23.76
CA CYS A 504 -11.30 10.71 -23.87
C CYS A 504 -11.72 10.66 -25.35
N ILE A 505 -11.98 9.44 -25.82
CA ILE A 505 -12.48 9.19 -27.18
C ILE A 505 -14.01 9.21 -27.26
N THR A 506 -14.70 9.50 -26.15
CA THR A 506 -16.16 9.53 -26.07
C THR A 506 -16.67 10.96 -26.23
N THR A 507 -17.84 11.09 -26.86
CA THR A 507 -18.55 12.38 -26.90
C THR A 507 -18.98 12.81 -25.50
N ILE A 508 -19.13 14.12 -25.27
CA ILE A 508 -19.66 14.65 -24.00
C ILE A 508 -21.14 14.96 -24.18
N ARG A 509 -22.00 14.35 -23.36
CA ARG A 509 -23.46 14.56 -23.42
C ARG A 509 -23.90 15.73 -22.56
N SER A 510 -23.37 15.83 -21.35
CA SER A 510 -23.74 16.86 -20.39
C SER A 510 -22.58 17.16 -19.45
N VAL A 511 -22.58 18.38 -18.92
CA VAL A 511 -21.67 18.84 -17.87
C VAL A 511 -22.51 19.57 -16.82
N GLN A 512 -22.38 19.15 -15.56
CA GLN A 512 -23.07 19.73 -14.42
C GLN A 512 -22.08 19.96 -13.27
N LEU A 513 -22.21 21.07 -12.56
CA LEU A 513 -21.52 21.31 -11.29
C LEU A 513 -22.32 20.66 -10.16
N LEU A 514 -21.71 19.78 -9.37
CA LEU A 514 -22.41 19.16 -8.23
C LEU A 514 -22.84 20.22 -7.21
N GLY A 515 -24.05 20.07 -6.66
CA GLY A 515 -24.66 21.04 -5.74
C GLY A 515 -25.13 22.34 -6.40
N SER A 516 -25.21 22.40 -7.73
CA SER A 516 -25.75 23.54 -8.47
C SER A 516 -26.83 23.12 -9.47
N ASP A 517 -27.89 23.93 -9.57
CA ASP A 517 -28.94 23.83 -10.59
C ASP A 517 -28.64 24.71 -11.81
N GLU A 518 -27.49 25.40 -11.82
CA GLU A 518 -27.09 26.25 -12.94
C GLU A 518 -26.83 25.41 -14.20
N LYS A 519 -27.45 25.82 -15.32
CA LYS A 519 -27.11 25.28 -16.63
C LYS A 519 -25.81 25.90 -17.13
N LEU A 520 -24.72 25.15 -17.00
CA LEU A 520 -23.38 25.62 -17.37
C LEU A 520 -23.24 25.83 -18.88
N ARG A 521 -22.51 26.89 -19.25
CA ARG A 521 -21.97 27.07 -20.61
C ARG A 521 -20.73 26.21 -20.74
N TRP A 522 -20.64 25.37 -21.76
CA TRP A 522 -19.42 24.61 -22.05
C TRP A 522 -19.30 24.29 -23.54
N THR A 523 -18.06 24.07 -23.98
CA THR A 523 -17.72 23.72 -25.36
C THR A 523 -16.60 22.68 -25.35
N GLN A 524 -16.76 21.60 -26.11
CA GLN A 524 -15.67 20.66 -26.36
C GLN A 524 -14.82 21.19 -27.53
N GLU A 525 -13.71 21.85 -27.22
CA GLU A 525 -12.71 22.31 -28.19
C GLU A 525 -11.76 21.16 -28.56
N PRO A 526 -10.97 21.26 -29.66
CA PRO A 526 -10.01 20.24 -30.05
C PRO A 526 -9.05 19.82 -28.92
N ASN A 527 -8.55 20.77 -28.14
CA ASN A 527 -7.52 20.55 -27.13
C ASN A 527 -8.03 20.54 -25.68
N ALA A 528 -9.31 20.83 -25.42
CA ALA A 528 -9.89 20.80 -24.08
C ALA A 528 -11.42 20.80 -24.09
N LEU A 529 -12.04 20.27 -23.04
CA LEU A 529 -13.37 20.70 -22.63
C LEU A 529 -13.24 22.03 -21.90
N VAL A 530 -13.93 23.07 -22.37
CA VAL A 530 -13.99 24.39 -21.72
C VAL A 530 -15.33 24.55 -21.04
N ILE A 531 -15.31 24.74 -19.72
CA ILE A 531 -16.49 24.97 -18.90
C ILE A 531 -16.44 26.43 -18.46
N GLY A 532 -17.46 27.20 -18.83
CA GLY A 532 -17.61 28.59 -18.42
C GLY A 532 -17.71 28.70 -16.90
N LEU A 533 -17.07 29.72 -16.33
CA LEU A 533 -17.08 29.97 -14.89
C LEU A 533 -18.53 29.97 -14.34
N PRO A 534 -18.87 29.07 -13.40
CA PRO A 534 -20.15 29.08 -12.71
C PRO A 534 -20.42 30.42 -12.02
N SER A 535 -21.67 30.88 -12.05
CA SER A 535 -22.07 32.14 -11.40
C SER A 535 -21.97 32.08 -9.87
N ARG A 536 -22.08 30.88 -9.29
CA ARG A 536 -21.97 30.64 -7.84
C ARG A 536 -21.34 29.28 -7.57
N MET A 537 -20.41 29.25 -6.61
CA MET A 537 -19.79 28.00 -6.13
C MET A 537 -20.62 27.36 -5.01
N PRO A 538 -20.79 26.03 -5.02
CA PRO A 538 -21.60 25.30 -4.05
C PRO A 538 -20.89 25.11 -2.71
N CYS A 539 -19.56 25.23 -2.67
CA CYS A 539 -18.73 25.10 -1.47
C CYS A 539 -17.44 25.93 -1.58
N GLU A 540 -16.70 26.03 -0.46
CA GLU A 540 -15.48 26.84 -0.30
C GLU A 540 -14.19 26.09 -0.67
N HIS A 541 -14.28 24.80 -0.98
CA HIS A 541 -13.16 23.92 -1.33
C HIS A 541 -13.33 23.37 -2.75
N ALA A 542 -12.46 22.43 -3.15
CA ALA A 542 -12.51 21.75 -4.44
C ALA A 542 -13.93 21.38 -4.89
N VAL A 543 -14.25 21.61 -6.16
CA VAL A 543 -15.59 21.39 -6.73
C VAL A 543 -15.55 20.30 -7.80
N ALA A 544 -16.60 19.48 -7.88
CA ALA A 544 -16.71 18.41 -8.87
C ALA A 544 -17.68 18.78 -10.01
N PHE A 545 -17.20 18.61 -11.24
CA PHE A 545 -18.04 18.57 -12.43
C PHE A 545 -18.41 17.12 -12.74
N LYS A 546 -19.71 16.83 -12.79
CA LYS A 546 -20.27 15.58 -13.31
C LYS A 546 -20.40 15.69 -14.82
N ILE A 547 -19.75 14.76 -15.53
CA ILE A 547 -19.66 14.74 -16.99
C ILE A 547 -20.21 13.41 -17.47
N GLU A 548 -21.36 13.45 -18.16
CA GLU A 548 -21.94 12.25 -18.75
C GLU A 548 -21.29 11.98 -20.10
N LEU A 549 -20.62 10.83 -20.20
CA LEU A 549 -19.98 10.40 -21.43
C LEU A 549 -21.02 9.77 -22.36
N GLY A 550 -20.85 10.05 -23.64
CA GLY A 550 -21.64 9.49 -24.73
C GLY A 550 -20.97 8.29 -25.39
N PRO A 551 -21.50 7.81 -26.52
CA PRO A 551 -20.81 6.80 -27.29
C PRO A 551 -19.44 7.33 -27.72
N VAL A 552 -18.53 6.40 -27.98
CA VAL A 552 -17.24 6.68 -28.64
C VAL A 552 -17.53 7.56 -29.85
N ALA A 553 -16.92 8.74 -29.90
CA ALA A 553 -17.00 9.60 -31.08
C ALA A 553 -16.48 8.80 -32.26
N GLU A 554 -17.10 8.88 -33.45
CA GLU A 554 -16.67 8.15 -34.64
C GLU A 554 -15.19 8.45 -34.95
N VAL A 555 -14.33 7.61 -34.41
CA VAL A 555 -12.90 7.50 -34.61
C VAL A 555 -12.66 6.01 -34.70
N LEU A 556 -12.07 5.57 -35.81
CA LEU A 556 -11.86 4.18 -36.20
C LEU A 556 -11.42 3.31 -35.00
N THR A 557 -12.37 2.55 -34.45
CA THR A 557 -12.13 1.63 -33.34
C THR A 557 -11.24 0.47 -33.79
N PRO A 558 -10.19 0.10 -33.03
CA PRO A 558 -9.51 -1.18 -33.21
C PRO A 558 -10.50 -2.34 -33.01
N ALA A 559 -10.34 -3.42 -33.78
CA ALA A 559 -11.22 -4.59 -33.67
C ALA A 559 -10.99 -5.42 -32.37
N LYS A 560 -9.94 -5.13 -31.59
CA LYS A 560 -9.54 -5.88 -30.38
C LYS A 560 -8.54 -5.10 -29.51
N GLU A 561 -8.63 -5.23 -28.18
CA GLU A 561 -7.66 -4.66 -27.22
C GLU A 561 -6.31 -5.42 -27.24
N PRO A 562 -5.18 -4.77 -26.91
CA PRO A 562 -3.87 -5.42 -26.84
C PRO A 562 -3.80 -6.48 -25.73
N ASP A 563 -3.25 -7.65 -26.06
CA ASP A 563 -3.14 -8.78 -25.12
C ASP A 563 -2.06 -8.57 -24.01
N VAL A 564 -1.22 -7.52 -24.09
CA VAL A 564 -0.17 -7.15 -23.10
C VAL A 564 0.04 -5.63 -23.07
N ILE A 565 0.50 -5.10 -21.93
CA ILE A 565 0.99 -3.72 -21.80
C ILE A 565 2.35 -3.52 -22.49
N TYR A 566 2.61 -2.33 -23.01
CA TYR A 566 3.90 -2.01 -23.62
C TYR A 566 4.98 -1.77 -22.56
N VAL A 567 6.11 -2.47 -22.69
CA VAL A 567 7.35 -2.22 -21.95
C VAL A 567 8.48 -2.10 -22.98
N PRO A 568 9.22 -0.99 -23.02
CA PRO A 568 10.31 -0.81 -23.99
C PRO A 568 11.48 -1.74 -23.70
N THR A 569 11.98 -2.47 -24.71
CA THR A 569 13.23 -3.24 -24.61
C THR A 569 14.44 -2.31 -24.51
N PRO A 570 15.30 -2.40 -23.48
CA PRO A 570 16.51 -1.57 -23.37
C PRO A 570 17.39 -1.66 -24.62
N GLN A 571 18.09 -0.58 -24.98
CA GLN A 571 18.81 -0.51 -26.26
C GLN A 571 19.94 -1.55 -26.35
N GLU A 572 20.63 -1.82 -25.24
CA GLU A 572 21.66 -2.85 -25.11
C GLU A 572 21.10 -4.24 -25.41
N VAL A 573 19.87 -4.50 -24.97
CA VAL A 573 19.15 -5.75 -25.23
C VAL A 573 18.74 -5.83 -26.70
N VAL A 574 18.23 -4.73 -27.29
CA VAL A 574 17.91 -4.66 -28.74
C VAL A 574 19.13 -4.98 -29.59
N ASP A 575 20.26 -4.35 -29.29
CA ASP A 575 21.52 -4.58 -30.01
C ASP A 575 21.95 -6.04 -29.93
N LYS A 576 21.82 -6.65 -28.74
CA LYS A 576 22.17 -8.05 -28.56
C LYS A 576 21.20 -9.02 -29.20
N MET A 577 19.90 -8.73 -29.19
CA MET A 577 18.90 -9.53 -29.91
C MET A 577 19.23 -9.61 -31.40
N LEU A 578 19.56 -8.48 -32.02
CA LEU A 578 19.91 -8.42 -33.44
C LEU A 578 21.27 -9.07 -33.74
N GLU A 579 22.26 -8.95 -32.84
CA GLU A 579 23.52 -9.68 -32.95
C GLU A 579 23.29 -11.20 -32.89
N LEU A 580 22.51 -11.66 -31.90
CA LEU A 580 22.20 -13.07 -31.70
C LEU A 580 21.40 -13.64 -32.87
N ALA A 581 20.52 -12.85 -33.49
CA ALA A 581 19.79 -13.21 -34.70
C ALA A 581 20.71 -13.46 -35.92
N GLU A 582 21.97 -12.99 -35.86
CA GLU A 582 22.94 -13.03 -36.96
C GLU A 582 22.35 -12.44 -38.24
N ILE A 583 21.94 -11.16 -38.20
CA ILE A 583 21.35 -10.46 -39.37
C ILE A 583 22.38 -10.40 -40.53
N LYS A 584 21.94 -10.77 -41.73
CA LYS A 584 22.70 -10.85 -42.98
C LYS A 584 22.07 -9.96 -44.06
N PRO A 585 22.85 -9.52 -45.07
CA PRO A 585 22.29 -8.85 -46.23
C PRO A 585 21.20 -9.69 -46.91
N GLY A 586 20.05 -9.08 -47.18
CA GLY A 586 18.90 -9.75 -47.77
C GLY A 586 17.90 -10.34 -46.77
N ASP A 587 18.16 -10.25 -45.46
CA ASP A 587 17.16 -10.62 -44.46
C ASP A 587 15.94 -9.69 -44.48
N VAL A 588 14.82 -10.25 -44.03
CA VAL A 588 13.57 -9.54 -43.75
C VAL A 588 13.24 -9.77 -42.28
N VAL A 589 13.32 -8.70 -41.48
CA VAL A 589 13.14 -8.73 -40.03
C VAL A 589 11.71 -8.35 -39.67
N TYR A 590 10.98 -9.22 -38.98
CA TYR A 590 9.65 -8.92 -38.45
C TYR A 590 9.72 -8.76 -36.93
N ASP A 591 9.08 -7.72 -36.42
CA ASP A 591 8.98 -7.48 -34.98
C ASP A 591 7.52 -7.51 -34.55
N LEU A 592 7.15 -8.47 -33.70
CA LEU A 592 5.77 -8.72 -33.30
C LEU A 592 5.49 -8.09 -31.94
N GLY A 593 4.62 -7.08 -31.92
CA GLY A 593 4.46 -6.17 -30.77
C GLY A 593 5.54 -5.08 -30.78
N CYS A 594 5.73 -4.41 -31.93
CA CYS A 594 6.91 -3.61 -32.18
C CYS A 594 7.04 -2.34 -31.32
N GLY A 595 5.99 -1.95 -30.59
CA GLY A 595 6.08 -0.84 -29.65
C GLY A 595 6.44 0.48 -30.32
N ASP A 596 7.48 1.15 -29.84
CA ASP A 596 8.01 2.38 -30.45
C ASP A 596 8.90 2.16 -31.70
N GLY A 597 8.96 0.93 -32.21
CA GLY A 597 9.67 0.57 -33.43
C GLY A 597 11.20 0.52 -33.30
N ARG A 598 11.77 0.62 -32.09
CA ARG A 598 13.23 0.67 -31.89
C ARG A 598 13.99 -0.53 -32.47
N ILE A 599 13.42 -1.74 -32.46
CA ILE A 599 14.06 -2.94 -33.00
C ILE A 599 14.14 -2.86 -34.53
N VAL A 600 13.03 -2.58 -35.20
CA VAL A 600 12.98 -2.49 -36.67
C VAL A 600 13.78 -1.30 -37.21
N VAL A 601 13.80 -0.17 -36.48
CA VAL A 601 14.67 0.98 -36.80
C VAL A 601 16.14 0.61 -36.64
N THR A 602 16.54 -0.03 -35.53
CA THR A 602 17.92 -0.46 -35.31
C THR A 602 18.36 -1.48 -36.36
N ALA A 603 17.51 -2.45 -36.71
CA ALA A 603 17.78 -3.44 -37.76
C ALA A 603 18.05 -2.76 -39.11
N ALA A 604 17.20 -1.83 -39.53
CA ALA A 604 17.37 -1.09 -40.78
C ALA A 604 18.63 -0.22 -40.77
N LYS A 605 18.88 0.54 -39.71
CA LYS A 605 20.04 1.44 -39.62
C LYS A 605 21.38 0.70 -39.59
N ARG A 606 21.46 -0.38 -38.80
CA ARG A 606 22.73 -1.07 -38.52
C ARG A 606 23.07 -2.10 -39.58
N TYR A 607 22.08 -2.75 -40.18
CA TYR A 607 22.29 -3.86 -41.11
C TYR A 607 21.78 -3.59 -42.53
N GLY A 608 21.08 -2.48 -42.79
CA GLY A 608 20.58 -2.13 -44.12
C GLY A 608 19.53 -3.10 -44.67
N VAL A 609 18.81 -3.80 -43.79
CA VAL A 609 17.81 -4.82 -44.13
C VAL A 609 16.39 -4.27 -44.13
N LYS A 610 15.48 -4.96 -44.81
CA LYS A 610 14.05 -4.65 -44.74
C LYS A 610 13.51 -5.10 -43.38
N ALA A 611 12.74 -4.23 -42.73
CA ALA A 611 12.12 -4.56 -41.46
C ALA A 611 10.62 -4.19 -41.44
N VAL A 612 9.81 -5.02 -40.78
CA VAL A 612 8.37 -4.79 -40.64
C VAL A 612 7.96 -4.90 -39.17
N GLY A 613 7.45 -3.80 -38.61
CA GLY A 613 6.92 -3.77 -37.25
C GLY A 613 5.42 -3.95 -37.25
N PHE A 614 4.91 -4.84 -36.40
CA PHE A 614 3.48 -5.05 -36.20
C PHE A 614 3.09 -4.71 -34.78
N ASP A 615 2.09 -3.86 -34.61
CA ASP A 615 1.48 -3.61 -33.30
C ASP A 615 -0.03 -3.48 -33.45
N ILE A 616 -0.78 -3.98 -32.47
CA ILE A 616 -2.24 -3.87 -32.47
C ILE A 616 -2.69 -2.50 -31.93
N ASN A 617 -1.85 -1.87 -31.11
CA ASN A 617 -2.11 -0.57 -30.50
C ASN A 617 -1.77 0.55 -31.51
N PRO A 618 -2.75 1.37 -31.93
CA PRO A 618 -2.52 2.47 -32.85
C PRO A 618 -1.55 3.54 -32.31
N GLU A 619 -1.42 3.70 -31.00
CA GLU A 619 -0.45 4.63 -30.40
C GLU A 619 0.99 4.16 -30.61
N ARG A 620 1.24 2.86 -30.43
CA ARG A 620 2.55 2.24 -30.70
C ARG A 620 2.89 2.30 -32.18
N VAL A 621 1.92 2.03 -33.05
CA VAL A 621 2.07 2.23 -34.51
C VAL A 621 2.47 3.67 -34.84
N ARG A 622 1.83 4.67 -34.23
CA ARG A 622 2.18 6.09 -34.43
C ARG A 622 3.59 6.41 -33.95
N GLU A 623 3.97 5.98 -32.75
CA GLU A 623 5.32 6.18 -32.20
C GLU A 623 6.39 5.51 -33.06
N ALA A 624 6.15 4.28 -33.51
CA ALA A 624 7.03 3.57 -34.42
C ALA A 624 7.19 4.30 -35.75
N LEU A 625 6.11 4.84 -36.33
CA LEU A 625 6.15 5.65 -37.55
C LEU A 625 6.95 6.95 -37.34
N GLU A 626 6.78 7.62 -36.20
CA GLU A 626 7.56 8.81 -35.83
C GLU A 626 9.05 8.48 -35.66
N ASN A 627 9.37 7.37 -35.02
CA ASN A 627 10.73 6.89 -34.83
C ASN A 627 11.40 6.51 -36.17
N VAL A 628 10.67 5.84 -37.05
CA VAL A 628 11.10 5.51 -38.42
C VAL A 628 11.42 6.77 -39.22
N LYS A 629 10.55 7.78 -39.15
CA LYS A 629 10.75 9.08 -39.81
C LYS A 629 11.93 9.86 -39.22
N ALA A 630 12.03 9.92 -37.90
CA ALA A 630 13.13 10.61 -37.21
C ALA A 630 14.50 10.02 -37.58
N ASN A 631 14.54 8.72 -37.86
CA ASN A 631 15.75 7.99 -38.25
C ASN A 631 15.98 7.87 -39.76
N LYS A 632 15.08 8.40 -40.60
CA LYS A 632 15.20 8.42 -42.06
C LYS A 632 15.31 7.03 -42.70
N VAL A 633 14.60 6.05 -42.16
CA VAL A 633 14.60 4.65 -42.62
C VAL A 633 13.29 4.20 -43.25
N GLU A 634 12.44 5.14 -43.70
CA GLU A 634 11.12 4.88 -44.30
C GLU A 634 11.19 3.98 -45.55
N HIS A 635 12.33 3.98 -46.24
CA HIS A 635 12.58 3.17 -47.44
C HIS A 635 12.94 1.70 -47.12
N LEU A 636 13.23 1.38 -45.86
CA LEU A 636 13.58 0.04 -45.37
C LEU A 636 12.59 -0.50 -44.34
N VAL A 637 11.89 0.38 -43.60
CA VAL A 637 10.99 -0.01 -42.51
C VAL A 637 9.53 0.25 -42.88
N THR A 638 8.69 -0.76 -42.70
CA THR A 638 7.23 -0.63 -42.78
C THR A 638 6.62 -0.90 -41.41
N ILE A 639 5.71 -0.05 -40.95
CA ILE A 639 4.94 -0.29 -39.72
C ILE A 639 3.49 -0.61 -40.12
N LYS A 640 2.92 -1.67 -39.54
CA LYS A 640 1.55 -2.12 -39.82
C LYS A 640 0.78 -2.27 -38.51
N GLN A 641 -0.43 -1.71 -38.47
CA GLN A 641 -1.36 -2.03 -37.40
C GLN A 641 -2.01 -3.39 -37.69
N ALA A 642 -1.79 -4.40 -36.83
CA ALA A 642 -2.38 -5.72 -37.02
C ALA A 642 -2.40 -6.57 -35.73
N ASP A 643 -3.35 -7.51 -35.65
CA ASP A 643 -3.28 -8.60 -34.67
C ASP A 643 -2.23 -9.62 -35.14
N ILE A 644 -1.14 -9.72 -34.39
CA ILE A 644 0.00 -10.60 -34.67
C ILE A 644 -0.38 -12.08 -34.75
N PHE A 645 -1.51 -12.50 -34.15
CA PHE A 645 -1.99 -13.88 -34.19
C PHE A 645 -2.69 -14.24 -35.50
N THR A 646 -2.90 -13.27 -36.40
CA THR A 646 -3.62 -13.46 -37.69
C THR A 646 -2.70 -13.29 -38.90
N LEU A 647 -1.41 -13.04 -38.69
CA LEU A 647 -0.48 -12.66 -39.74
C LEU A 647 0.04 -13.88 -40.52
N ASP A 648 0.33 -13.66 -41.80
CA ASP A 648 1.24 -14.52 -42.54
C ASP A 648 2.69 -14.04 -42.31
N LEU A 649 3.48 -14.88 -41.64
CA LEU A 649 4.87 -14.57 -41.30
C LEU A 649 5.86 -15.13 -42.34
N SER A 650 5.41 -15.82 -43.39
CA SER A 650 6.25 -16.63 -44.29
C SER A 650 7.35 -15.86 -45.05
N GLU A 651 7.22 -14.53 -45.18
CA GLU A 651 8.24 -13.67 -45.77
C GLU A 651 9.43 -13.39 -44.84
N ALA A 652 9.25 -13.50 -43.52
CA ALA A 652 10.28 -13.19 -42.54
C ALA A 652 11.41 -14.24 -42.55
N THR A 653 12.64 -13.77 -42.55
CA THR A 653 13.83 -14.61 -42.31
C THR A 653 14.33 -14.48 -40.88
N VAL A 654 13.90 -13.43 -40.17
CA VAL A 654 14.14 -13.20 -38.74
C VAL A 654 12.87 -12.67 -38.08
N VAL A 655 12.51 -13.20 -36.92
CA VAL A 655 11.41 -12.68 -36.08
C VAL A 655 11.92 -12.32 -34.68
N THR A 656 11.58 -11.12 -34.20
CA THR A 656 11.86 -10.67 -32.82
C THR A 656 10.58 -10.61 -32.00
N LEU A 657 10.68 -10.99 -30.72
CA LEU A 657 9.57 -11.08 -29.77
C LEU A 657 9.96 -10.46 -28.43
N TYR A 658 9.05 -9.67 -27.84
CA TYR A 658 9.05 -9.39 -26.41
C TYR A 658 7.61 -9.47 -25.88
N LEU A 659 7.14 -10.70 -25.69
CA LEU A 659 5.75 -11.03 -25.32
C LEU A 659 5.74 -11.99 -24.14
N LEU A 660 4.61 -12.07 -23.43
CA LEU A 660 4.45 -13.04 -22.34
C LEU A 660 4.62 -14.49 -22.83
N PRO A 661 5.09 -15.43 -21.99
CA PRO A 661 5.33 -16.82 -22.39
C PRO A 661 4.13 -17.51 -23.04
N SER A 662 2.91 -17.24 -22.57
CA SER A 662 1.68 -17.80 -23.14
C SER A 662 1.41 -17.34 -24.57
N LEU A 663 1.82 -16.11 -24.92
CA LEU A 663 1.65 -15.55 -26.26
C LEU A 663 2.72 -16.08 -27.23
N ASN A 664 3.96 -16.23 -26.75
CA ASN A 664 5.01 -16.90 -27.50
C ASN A 664 4.58 -18.31 -27.92
N VAL A 665 4.02 -19.10 -27.00
CA VAL A 665 3.49 -20.43 -27.29
C VAL A 665 2.35 -20.38 -28.32
N LYS A 666 1.44 -19.39 -28.21
CA LYS A 666 0.33 -19.20 -29.16
C LYS A 666 0.81 -18.85 -30.58
N LEU A 667 1.98 -18.22 -30.73
CA LEU A 667 2.58 -17.90 -32.03
C LEU A 667 3.34 -19.07 -32.67
N MET A 668 3.74 -20.09 -31.91
CA MET A 668 4.55 -21.21 -32.41
C MET A 668 4.00 -21.85 -33.70
N PRO A 669 2.67 -22.08 -33.88
CA PRO A 669 2.14 -22.65 -35.12
C PRO A 669 2.35 -21.77 -36.37
N GLN A 670 2.42 -20.43 -36.20
CA GLN A 670 2.72 -19.50 -37.28
C GLN A 670 4.22 -19.42 -37.54
N LEU A 671 5.02 -19.38 -36.46
CA LEU A 671 6.48 -19.37 -36.53
C LEU A 671 7.05 -20.65 -37.17
N ALA A 672 6.39 -21.79 -37.00
CA ALA A 672 6.80 -23.06 -37.60
C ALA A 672 6.63 -23.09 -39.13
N LYS A 673 5.86 -22.15 -39.70
CA LYS A 673 5.66 -22.01 -41.16
C LYS A 673 6.72 -21.16 -41.84
N LEU A 674 7.64 -20.55 -41.07
CA LEU A 674 8.77 -19.83 -41.63
C LEU A 674 9.66 -20.76 -42.46
N LYS A 675 10.41 -20.19 -43.40
CA LYS A 675 11.34 -20.96 -44.22
C LYS A 675 12.39 -21.66 -43.34
N PRO A 676 12.80 -22.90 -43.68
CA PRO A 676 13.92 -23.53 -43.00
C PRO A 676 15.16 -22.63 -42.99
N GLY A 677 15.77 -22.46 -41.82
CA GLY A 677 16.87 -21.55 -41.57
C GLY A 677 16.47 -20.17 -41.02
N SER A 678 15.18 -19.83 -40.97
CA SER A 678 14.71 -18.59 -40.32
C SER A 678 15.03 -18.59 -38.83
N ARG A 679 15.32 -17.42 -38.25
CA ARG A 679 15.73 -17.26 -36.86
C ARG A 679 14.68 -16.53 -36.05
N ILE A 680 14.45 -16.99 -34.83
CA ILE A 680 13.51 -16.36 -33.90
C ILE A 680 14.29 -15.95 -32.66
N VAL A 681 14.14 -14.70 -32.22
CA VAL A 681 14.82 -14.17 -31.05
C VAL A 681 13.80 -13.55 -30.09
N SER A 682 13.83 -13.97 -28.81
CA SER A 682 12.88 -13.52 -27.79
C SER A 682 13.59 -12.92 -26.57
N HIS A 683 13.04 -11.83 -26.03
CA HIS A 683 13.51 -11.14 -24.82
C HIS A 683 12.75 -11.62 -23.57
N ASP A 684 13.49 -11.99 -22.52
CA ASP A 684 13.09 -12.42 -21.17
C ASP A 684 12.18 -13.65 -21.07
N PHE A 685 11.57 -14.09 -22.16
CA PHE A 685 10.60 -15.17 -22.18
C PHE A 685 10.88 -16.20 -23.28
N ASP A 686 10.73 -17.47 -22.95
CA ASP A 686 10.98 -18.61 -23.82
C ASP A 686 9.78 -18.94 -24.75
N MET A 687 9.96 -19.94 -25.63
CA MET A 687 8.91 -20.61 -26.39
C MET A 687 8.73 -22.04 -25.86
N ARG A 688 8.16 -22.18 -24.65
CA ARG A 688 7.97 -23.46 -23.95
C ARG A 688 7.64 -24.63 -24.88
N GLY A 689 8.37 -25.74 -24.78
CA GLY A 689 8.24 -26.89 -25.68
C GLY A 689 9.11 -26.82 -26.94
N ALA A 690 9.90 -25.75 -27.11
CA ALA A 690 10.94 -25.63 -28.13
C ALA A 690 12.29 -25.33 -27.48
N LYS A 691 13.27 -26.19 -27.73
CA LYS A 691 14.62 -26.03 -27.21
C LYS A 691 15.39 -24.93 -27.96
N PRO A 692 15.87 -23.87 -27.28
CA PRO A 692 16.65 -22.82 -27.92
C PRO A 692 18.02 -23.35 -28.37
N VAL A 693 18.48 -22.90 -29.54
CA VAL A 693 19.83 -23.22 -30.04
C VAL A 693 20.90 -22.39 -29.33
N ARG A 694 20.52 -21.25 -28.75
CA ARG A 694 21.40 -20.38 -27.96
C ARG A 694 20.59 -19.56 -26.96
N VAL A 695 21.15 -19.37 -25.78
CA VAL A 695 20.61 -18.50 -24.72
C VAL A 695 21.75 -17.59 -24.27
N GLU A 696 21.48 -16.30 -24.14
CA GLU A 696 22.44 -15.32 -23.66
C GLU A 696 21.85 -14.39 -22.60
N HIS A 697 22.71 -13.87 -21.73
CA HIS A 697 22.34 -12.93 -20.68
C HIS A 697 22.98 -11.57 -20.95
N VAL A 698 22.21 -10.50 -20.79
CA VAL A 698 22.63 -9.11 -21.02
C VAL A 698 22.23 -8.26 -19.82
N THR A 699 23.20 -7.57 -19.25
CA THR A 699 22.93 -6.56 -18.22
C THR A 699 22.75 -5.20 -18.88
N ALA A 700 21.61 -4.55 -18.65
CA ALA A 700 21.34 -3.19 -19.10
C ALA A 700 21.35 -2.20 -17.92
N ASP A 701 21.95 -1.02 -18.12
CA ASP A 701 22.09 0.00 -17.07
C ASP A 701 20.76 0.75 -16.85
N GLY A 702 20.02 0.32 -15.82
CA GLY A 702 18.76 0.94 -15.36
C GLY A 702 18.93 1.91 -14.20
N GLY A 703 20.12 2.53 -14.04
CA GLY A 703 20.46 3.25 -12.82
C GLY A 703 20.83 2.30 -11.67
N GLN A 704 20.44 2.63 -10.42
CA GLN A 704 21.00 2.03 -9.18
C GLN A 704 20.75 0.52 -8.98
N TYR A 705 20.07 -0.17 -9.91
CA TYR A 705 19.88 -1.61 -9.94
C TYR A 705 19.93 -2.12 -11.39
N GLY A 706 21.12 -2.40 -11.91
CA GLY A 706 21.26 -3.07 -13.22
C GLY A 706 20.50 -4.40 -13.20
N ARG A 707 19.61 -4.61 -14.19
CA ARG A 707 18.83 -5.85 -14.33
C ARG A 707 19.48 -6.72 -15.41
N GLU A 708 19.63 -8.00 -15.11
CA GLU A 708 20.01 -9.01 -16.10
C GLU A 708 18.76 -9.43 -16.91
N HIS A 709 18.91 -9.46 -18.23
CA HIS A 709 17.90 -9.88 -19.20
C HIS A 709 18.35 -11.14 -19.92
N THR A 710 17.42 -12.02 -20.26
CA THR A 710 17.72 -13.26 -20.99
C THR A 710 17.25 -13.14 -22.43
N ILE A 711 18.07 -13.57 -23.39
CA ILE A 711 17.75 -13.58 -24.82
C ILE A 711 17.84 -15.00 -25.34
N TYR A 712 16.77 -15.47 -25.95
CA TYR A 712 16.67 -16.81 -26.50
C TYR A 712 16.71 -16.77 -28.02
N LYS A 713 17.38 -17.75 -28.64
CA LYS A 713 17.41 -17.95 -30.10
C LYS A 713 16.93 -19.33 -30.49
N TRP A 714 16.09 -19.39 -31.52
CA TRP A 714 15.73 -20.63 -32.23
C TRP A 714 16.00 -20.48 -33.72
N VAL A 715 16.11 -21.63 -34.41
CA VAL A 715 16.20 -21.73 -35.87
C VAL A 715 15.10 -22.67 -36.33
N VAL A 716 14.40 -22.34 -37.41
CA VAL A 716 13.31 -23.17 -37.95
C VAL A 716 13.86 -24.25 -38.90
N PRO A 717 13.45 -25.53 -38.79
CA PRO A 717 12.68 -26.11 -37.68
C PRO A 717 13.54 -26.23 -36.42
N TRP A 718 12.93 -26.01 -35.25
CA TRP A 718 13.60 -26.13 -33.95
C TRP A 718 13.42 -27.52 -33.34
N GLU A 719 14.30 -27.90 -32.43
CA GLU A 719 14.15 -29.12 -31.64
C GLU A 719 13.03 -28.95 -30.60
N PRO A 720 12.15 -29.95 -30.40
CA PRO A 720 11.25 -29.95 -29.25
C PRO A 720 12.06 -30.07 -27.94
N GLU A 721 11.52 -29.51 -26.86
CA GLU A 721 12.12 -29.54 -25.51
C GLU A 721 12.04 -30.92 -24.84
#